data_AF-A0A1Y0NA56-F1
#
_entry.id   AF-A0A1Y0NA56-F1
#
_cell.length_a   1.000
_cell.length_b   1.000
_cell.length_c   1.000
_cell.angle_alpha   90.00
_cell.angle_beta   90.00
_cell.angle_gamma   90.00
#
_symmetry.space_group_name_H-M   'P 1'
#
loop_
_entity.id
_entity.type
_entity.pdbx_description
1 polymer ?
#
loop_
_entity_poly.entity_id
_entity_poly.type
_entity_poly.pdbx_seq_one_letter_code
_entity_poly.pdbx_strand_id
1 'polypeptide(L)'
;MAGKKAKNSEFWRTDWFAGLFLILIATVVYTATDFAGGLERRFYDFASTASNRQPSDRIAIIAIDDQSVSNLGRWPWPRTYQANLIDLLAQAKAKTVVQTIFFFEPQKDPGLVYIQKLKDLVGNSDPALGNNEAIARTFSEAEAALDTDTALAKSLHNAGNVVLPSVFTLGEPQGKADSPLPPFVLSQSLDEVSGFSLPAVRGQYPIDSLGKEAAAVGHLNQFNDQDGAVRTEPLLVNYFGKAVPSIALLAAMKSLNLTPADIRLNEGDSVQLGRLKIKTDSSAMMSPQFYRDRDGRPAFQVDSFYDVVSGKIPLGKYTDKIVIIGATAAGVGVQFPVPGHSALSPAETIAHITSSILSEHFIVQPVWGVWVILVSMLVVAVYVVWGLPKLSAGAAALMTVGLFLVLVLAEYGLLAGASISLQLLLPALVLITGHVGLTTKRFLVTEAGKAKSDEESAETNRMMGLALQGQGQLDMAFDRFRRVPASEAVLGNLYSLALDFERKRQFNKAHSVYEHIAATDVNFKDVQQKLNRAKHLSETVILGGGSHPGGTILLDGASMEKPMLGRYQVEKELGKGAMGVVYQGKDPKIGRVVAIKTMALSEEFSGDDLVDARERFFREAETAGRLQHQNIVTIFDAGEEHDLAYIAMEFLKGSDLAEHTKPGNLMPVSTVVSVVSRVAQALDYAHRQQVVHRDIKPANIMYERDTDTVKVTDFGIARITDSSKTKTGLVLGTPSFMSPEQLAGKKVDGRSDLYSLGVMLYQLLTGVLPFRGESMAELMYKIANEEAADVRIHRSDLAEALAIVVNKAMAKQPERRYQTGGAFSDDLLRCMPEFESVTFTTTSKQDPSAAFEKTDAFQRSDTQSATSFEATQISRGPDIEI
;
A
#
# COMPACT_ATOMS: atom_id res chain seq x y z
N MET A 1 25.05 11.72 49.83
CA MET A 1 24.84 11.78 48.37
C MET A 1 23.67 10.94 47.84
N ALA A 2 23.05 10.04 48.62
CA ALA A 2 21.91 9.23 48.17
C ALA A 2 20.60 10.02 47.95
N GLY A 3 20.36 11.11 48.70
CA GLY A 3 19.13 11.92 48.57
C GLY A 3 19.02 12.79 47.31
N LYS A 4 20.14 13.09 46.62
CA LYS A 4 20.12 13.87 45.35
C LYS A 4 19.80 13.00 44.12
N LYS A 5 20.13 11.70 44.14
CA LYS A 5 19.79 10.77 43.04
C LYS A 5 18.30 10.42 43.01
N ALA A 6 17.63 10.33 44.16
CA ALA A 6 16.20 10.04 44.25
C ALA A 6 15.29 11.19 43.74
N LYS A 7 15.67 12.45 43.96
CA LYS A 7 14.92 13.61 43.43
C LYS A 7 14.99 13.72 41.90
N ASN A 8 16.11 13.32 41.31
CA ASN A 8 16.23 13.34 39.84
C ASN A 8 15.33 12.26 39.20
N SER A 9 15.18 11.07 39.79
CA SER A 9 14.29 10.02 39.22
C SER A 9 12.80 10.33 39.34
N GLU A 10 12.41 11.26 40.21
CA GLU A 10 11.02 11.69 40.40
C GLU A 10 10.57 12.73 39.34
N PHE A 11 11.51 13.58 38.88
CA PHE A 11 11.27 14.58 37.83
C PHE A 11 10.94 13.94 36.47
N TRP A 12 11.63 12.87 36.08
CA TRP A 12 11.35 12.15 34.83
C TRP A 12 10.04 11.35 34.85
N ARG A 13 9.44 11.15 36.03
CA ARG A 13 8.18 10.40 36.18
C ARG A 13 6.94 11.29 36.06
N THR A 14 7.08 12.62 36.15
CA THR A 14 5.94 13.53 36.16
C THR A 14 5.26 13.59 34.78
N ASP A 15 3.94 13.72 34.76
CA ASP A 15 3.15 13.65 33.51
C ASP A 15 3.44 14.80 32.53
N TRP A 16 3.80 15.98 33.05
CA TRP A 16 4.15 17.12 32.21
C TRP A 16 5.43 16.85 31.39
N PHE A 17 6.42 16.15 31.96
CA PHE A 17 7.67 15.83 31.28
C PHE A 17 7.45 14.81 30.17
N ALA A 18 6.69 13.74 30.48
CA ALA A 18 6.33 12.72 29.50
C ALA A 18 5.50 13.30 28.34
N GLY A 19 4.54 14.19 28.64
CA GLY A 19 3.76 14.88 27.62
C GLY A 19 4.61 15.74 26.69
N LEU A 20 5.52 16.55 27.25
CA LEU A 20 6.40 17.41 26.46
C LEU A 20 7.38 16.60 25.61
N PHE A 21 7.91 15.51 26.15
CA PHE A 21 8.78 14.58 25.42
C PHE A 21 8.06 13.89 24.26
N LEU A 22 6.80 13.44 24.47
CA LEU A 22 5.97 12.84 23.42
C LEU A 22 5.67 13.84 22.30
N ILE A 23 5.34 15.09 22.63
CA ILE A 23 5.11 16.14 21.64
C ILE A 23 6.38 16.39 20.81
N LEU A 24 7.53 16.50 21.47
CA LEU A 24 8.81 16.72 20.80
C LEU A 24 9.13 15.57 19.84
N ILE A 25 9.02 14.33 20.30
CA ILE A 25 9.26 13.15 19.46
C ILE A 25 8.27 13.11 18.29
N ALA A 26 6.97 13.28 18.55
CA ALA A 26 5.95 13.24 17.52
C ALA A 26 6.22 14.30 16.45
N THR A 27 6.54 15.52 16.87
CA THR A 27 6.89 16.62 15.96
C THR A 27 8.11 16.26 15.12
N VAL A 28 9.20 15.81 15.75
CA VAL A 28 10.44 15.42 15.06
C VAL A 28 10.17 14.29 14.06
N VAL A 29 9.51 13.22 14.49
CA VAL A 29 9.19 12.06 13.63
C VAL A 29 8.34 12.49 12.44
N TYR A 30 7.29 13.28 12.67
CA TYR A 30 6.41 13.73 11.58
C TYR A 30 7.09 14.68 10.61
N THR A 31 7.99 15.53 11.08
CA THR A 31 8.79 16.41 10.19
C THR A 31 9.90 15.66 9.46
N ALA A 32 10.49 14.62 10.07
CA ALA A 32 11.60 13.87 9.49
C ALA A 32 11.16 12.80 8.48
N THR A 33 9.94 12.28 8.61
CA THR A 33 9.42 11.19 7.76
C THR A 33 8.48 11.67 6.64
N ASP A 34 8.22 12.98 6.55
CA ASP A 34 7.20 13.59 5.68
C ASP A 34 5.80 12.97 5.84
N PHE A 35 5.54 12.22 6.93
CA PHE A 35 4.26 11.58 7.17
C PHE A 35 3.13 12.61 7.33
N ALA A 36 3.38 13.66 8.13
CA ALA A 36 2.42 14.75 8.27
C ALA A 36 2.26 15.53 6.97
N GLY A 37 3.35 15.79 6.23
CA GLY A 37 3.30 16.46 4.94
C GLY A 37 2.52 15.67 3.88
N GLY A 38 2.66 14.35 3.84
CA GLY A 38 1.89 13.49 2.96
C GLY A 38 0.39 13.48 3.27
N LEU A 39 0.02 13.47 4.55
CA LEU A 39 -1.39 13.58 4.95
C LEU A 39 -1.95 14.98 4.67
N GLU A 40 -1.16 16.02 4.91
CA GLU A 40 -1.47 17.42 4.63
C GLU A 40 -1.78 17.62 3.14
N ARG A 41 -0.91 17.12 2.25
CA ARG A 41 -1.12 17.22 0.78
C ARG A 41 -2.38 16.50 0.31
N ARG A 42 -2.69 15.32 0.88
CA ARG A 42 -3.94 14.60 0.58
C ARG A 42 -5.17 15.35 1.09
N PHE A 43 -5.07 15.96 2.27
CA PHE A 43 -6.15 16.77 2.82
C PHE A 43 -6.36 18.04 2.00
N TYR A 44 -5.27 18.68 1.57
CA TYR A 44 -5.27 19.81 0.64
C TYR A 44 -5.99 19.46 -0.66
N ASP A 45 -5.67 18.32 -1.30
CA ASP A 45 -6.32 17.90 -2.55
C ASP A 45 -7.83 17.67 -2.36
N PHE A 46 -8.20 17.06 -1.25
CA PHE A 46 -9.60 16.84 -0.91
C PHE A 46 -10.37 18.15 -0.68
N ALA A 47 -9.81 19.05 0.12
CA ALA A 47 -10.47 20.29 0.52
C ALA A 47 -10.45 21.35 -0.60
N SER A 48 -9.35 21.51 -1.33
CA SER A 48 -9.22 22.46 -2.44
C SER A 48 -10.21 22.17 -3.58
N THR A 49 -10.54 20.89 -3.79
CA THR A 49 -11.49 20.47 -4.82
C THR A 49 -12.96 20.57 -4.37
N ALA A 50 -13.24 20.86 -3.10
CA ALA A 50 -14.60 21.08 -2.60
C ALA A 50 -15.16 22.48 -2.98
N SER A 51 -14.35 23.32 -3.63
CA SER A 51 -14.75 24.66 -4.06
C SER A 51 -15.84 24.65 -5.13
N ASN A 52 -16.79 25.59 -5.03
CA ASN A 52 -17.84 25.80 -6.02
C ASN A 52 -17.42 26.71 -7.20
N ARG A 53 -16.15 27.14 -7.25
CA ARG A 53 -15.61 27.97 -8.34
C ARG A 53 -15.75 27.29 -9.70
N GLN A 54 -15.95 28.09 -10.74
CA GLN A 54 -16.10 27.63 -12.12
C GLN A 54 -14.89 28.05 -12.98
N PRO A 55 -14.50 27.24 -13.96
CA PRO A 55 -13.48 27.60 -14.93
C PRO A 55 -13.98 28.68 -15.90
N SER A 56 -13.05 29.38 -16.52
CA SER A 56 -13.31 30.38 -17.55
C SER A 56 -13.83 29.72 -18.83
N ASP A 57 -14.94 30.22 -19.36
CA ASP A 57 -15.55 29.79 -20.63
C ASP A 57 -14.77 30.24 -21.87
N ARG A 58 -13.81 31.16 -21.66
CA ARG A 58 -12.90 31.69 -22.67
C ARG A 58 -11.79 30.72 -23.09
N ILE A 59 -11.69 29.54 -22.49
CA ILE A 59 -10.64 28.56 -22.76
C ILE A 59 -11.23 27.35 -23.51
N ALA A 60 -10.52 26.88 -24.53
CA ALA A 60 -10.81 25.65 -25.24
C ALA A 60 -9.51 24.84 -25.43
N ILE A 61 -9.62 23.52 -25.40
CA ILE A 61 -8.49 22.62 -25.58
C ILE A 61 -8.66 21.86 -26.89
N ILE A 62 -7.62 21.83 -27.72
CA ILE A 62 -7.54 20.96 -28.89
C ILE A 62 -6.51 19.86 -28.59
N ALA A 63 -7.01 18.66 -28.42
CA ALA A 63 -6.25 17.49 -28.00
C ALA A 63 -5.68 16.73 -29.20
N ILE A 64 -4.39 16.45 -29.17
CA ILE A 64 -3.78 15.36 -29.93
C ILE A 64 -4.12 14.08 -29.16
N ASP A 65 -5.31 13.56 -29.46
CA ASP A 65 -5.94 12.40 -28.84
C ASP A 65 -5.73 11.11 -29.66
N ASP A 66 -6.14 9.97 -29.09
CA ASP A 66 -6.00 8.66 -29.75
C ASP A 66 -6.73 8.62 -31.10
N GLN A 67 -7.86 9.34 -31.22
CA GLN A 67 -8.57 9.50 -32.47
C GLN A 67 -7.70 10.20 -33.53
N SER A 68 -7.04 11.29 -33.17
CA SER A 68 -6.18 12.02 -34.10
C SER A 68 -4.98 11.19 -34.52
N VAL A 69 -4.35 10.46 -33.59
CA VAL A 69 -3.23 9.54 -33.89
C VAL A 69 -3.69 8.40 -34.81
N SER A 70 -4.89 7.86 -34.60
CA SER A 70 -5.43 6.80 -35.45
C SER A 70 -5.72 7.26 -36.89
N ASN A 71 -6.17 8.50 -37.08
CA ASN A 71 -6.56 9.01 -38.40
C ASN A 71 -5.41 9.68 -39.16
N LEU A 72 -4.51 10.39 -38.46
CA LEU A 72 -3.38 11.12 -39.07
C LEU A 72 -2.09 10.31 -39.11
N GLY A 73 -2.05 9.17 -38.42
CA GLY A 73 -0.88 8.31 -38.32
C GLY A 73 -0.05 8.56 -37.05
N ARG A 74 1.10 7.89 -36.97
CA ARG A 74 1.91 7.86 -35.75
C ARG A 74 2.52 9.24 -35.46
N TRP A 75 2.37 9.69 -34.22
CA TRP A 75 3.02 10.88 -33.68
C TRP A 75 4.56 10.68 -33.52
N PRO A 76 5.41 11.70 -33.74
CA PRO A 76 5.11 13.07 -34.16
C PRO A 76 4.82 13.23 -35.66
N TRP A 77 3.85 14.10 -35.98
CA TRP A 77 3.48 14.41 -37.36
C TRP A 77 4.38 15.49 -38.00
N PRO A 78 4.33 15.65 -39.33
CA PRO A 78 4.83 16.85 -40.01
C PRO A 78 4.25 18.14 -39.43
N ARG A 79 5.07 19.18 -39.27
CA ARG A 79 4.67 20.50 -38.72
C ARG A 79 3.64 21.23 -39.59
N THR A 80 3.42 20.79 -40.83
CA THR A 80 2.35 21.28 -41.70
C THR A 80 0.95 21.04 -41.13
N TYR A 81 0.73 19.97 -40.35
CA TYR A 81 -0.55 19.78 -39.66
C TYR A 81 -0.81 20.91 -38.64
N GLN A 82 0.25 21.35 -37.94
CA GLN A 82 0.19 22.37 -36.91
C GLN A 82 0.05 23.75 -37.55
N ALA A 83 0.74 23.97 -38.67
CA ALA A 83 0.57 25.13 -39.54
C ALA A 83 -0.90 25.30 -39.98
N ASN A 84 -1.49 24.23 -40.55
CA ASN A 84 -2.88 24.22 -41.00
C ASN A 84 -3.86 24.52 -39.86
N LEU A 85 -3.67 23.91 -38.69
CA LEU A 85 -4.52 24.19 -37.53
C LEU A 85 -4.41 25.65 -37.08
N ILE A 86 -3.20 26.21 -37.03
CA ILE A 86 -2.98 27.61 -36.67
C ILE A 86 -3.67 28.55 -37.66
N ASP A 87 -3.58 28.28 -38.96
CA ASP A 87 -4.27 29.06 -40.00
C ASP A 87 -5.79 29.01 -39.83
N LEU A 88 -6.36 27.84 -39.51
CA LEU A 88 -7.80 27.70 -39.21
C LEU A 88 -8.21 28.49 -37.96
N LEU A 89 -7.40 28.48 -36.92
CA LEU A 89 -7.65 29.25 -35.69
C LEU A 89 -7.49 30.77 -35.90
N ALA A 90 -6.55 31.19 -36.75
CA ALA A 90 -6.41 32.58 -37.17
C ALA A 90 -7.65 33.04 -37.95
N GLN A 91 -8.16 32.22 -38.88
CA GLN A 91 -9.42 32.48 -39.58
C GLN A 91 -10.61 32.55 -38.62
N ALA A 92 -10.65 31.69 -37.61
CA ALA A 92 -11.65 31.71 -36.54
C ALA A 92 -11.57 32.94 -35.62
N LYS A 93 -10.49 33.73 -35.71
CA LYS A 93 -10.15 34.83 -34.80
C LYS A 93 -10.05 34.36 -33.34
N ALA A 94 -9.32 33.26 -33.13
CA ALA A 94 -8.92 32.87 -31.79
C ALA A 94 -8.14 34.01 -31.12
N LYS A 95 -8.35 34.22 -29.82
CA LYS A 95 -7.72 35.33 -29.10
C LYS A 95 -6.23 35.10 -28.88
N THR A 96 -5.87 33.89 -28.48
CA THR A 96 -4.49 33.47 -28.25
C THR A 96 -4.41 31.96 -28.46
N VAL A 97 -3.37 31.50 -29.14
CA VAL A 97 -3.14 30.07 -29.36
C VAL A 97 -1.90 29.65 -28.58
N VAL A 98 -2.01 28.62 -27.75
CA VAL A 98 -0.92 28.13 -26.90
C VAL A 98 -0.53 26.74 -27.37
N GLN A 99 0.74 26.57 -27.75
CA GLN A 99 1.29 25.24 -28.05
C GLN A 99 1.99 24.68 -26.83
N THR A 100 1.71 23.42 -26.48
CA THR A 100 2.47 22.69 -25.46
C THR A 100 3.47 21.70 -26.08
N ILE A 101 3.71 21.79 -27.39
CA ILE A 101 4.61 20.93 -28.15
C ILE A 101 5.98 21.60 -28.24
N PHE A 102 7.04 20.85 -27.97
CA PHE A 102 8.41 21.36 -28.02
C PHE A 102 8.99 21.27 -29.44
N PHE A 103 9.51 22.39 -29.96
CA PHE A 103 10.13 22.49 -31.28
C PHE A 103 11.63 22.75 -31.18
N PHE A 104 12.36 21.98 -30.37
CA PHE A 104 13.77 22.23 -30.05
C PHE A 104 14.74 21.89 -31.19
N GLU A 105 14.34 21.02 -32.11
CA GLU A 105 15.16 20.54 -33.22
C GLU A 105 14.49 20.85 -34.57
N PRO A 106 15.24 21.11 -35.64
CA PRO A 106 14.67 21.28 -36.98
C PRO A 106 14.03 19.98 -37.51
N GLN A 107 12.84 20.06 -38.12
CA GLN A 107 12.21 18.91 -38.78
C GLN A 107 12.59 18.89 -40.26
N LYS A 108 13.68 18.20 -40.59
CA LYS A 108 14.17 18.08 -41.97
C LYS A 108 13.67 16.79 -42.61
N ASP A 109 12.86 16.92 -43.65
CA ASP A 109 12.49 15.77 -44.47
C ASP A 109 13.69 15.31 -45.33
N PRO A 110 14.09 14.02 -45.30
CA PRO A 110 15.19 13.52 -46.12
C PRO A 110 14.98 13.77 -47.62
N GLY A 111 13.74 13.74 -48.09
CA GLY A 111 13.34 14.01 -49.47
C GLY A 111 13.67 15.43 -49.92
N LEU A 112 13.61 16.42 -49.02
CA LEU A 112 13.91 17.82 -49.33
C LEU A 112 15.32 17.98 -49.89
N VAL A 113 16.29 17.24 -49.33
CA VAL A 113 17.68 17.25 -49.78
C VAL A 113 17.82 16.72 -51.20
N TYR A 114 17.06 15.68 -51.56
CA TYR A 114 17.08 15.12 -52.92
C TYR A 114 16.37 16.04 -53.91
N ILE A 115 15.27 16.69 -53.52
CA ILE A 115 14.58 17.67 -54.36
C ILE A 115 15.50 18.86 -54.67
N GLN A 116 16.19 19.40 -53.66
CA GLN A 116 17.17 20.48 -53.86
C GLN A 116 18.31 20.05 -54.80
N LYS A 117 18.86 18.84 -54.63
CA LYS A 117 19.87 18.29 -55.54
C LYS A 117 19.35 18.13 -56.96
N LEU A 118 18.11 17.67 -57.16
CA LEU A 118 17.50 17.55 -58.48
C LEU A 118 17.31 18.91 -59.14
N LYS A 119 16.87 19.91 -58.37
CA LYS A 119 16.72 21.30 -58.83
C LYS A 119 18.07 21.89 -59.26
N ASP A 120 19.13 21.67 -58.47
CA ASP A 120 20.49 22.13 -58.80
C ASP A 120 21.04 21.44 -60.04
N LEU A 121 20.80 20.12 -60.19
CA LEU A 121 21.21 19.38 -61.39
C LEU A 121 20.48 19.89 -62.63
N VAL A 122 19.15 20.05 -62.57
CA VAL A 122 18.35 20.55 -63.69
C VAL A 122 18.71 21.99 -64.06
N GLY A 123 18.96 22.86 -63.06
CA GLY A 123 19.38 24.24 -63.28
C GLY A 123 20.78 24.38 -63.90
N ASN A 124 21.69 23.45 -63.61
CA ASN A 124 23.08 23.50 -64.09
C ASN A 124 23.35 22.74 -65.40
N SER A 125 22.48 21.82 -65.82
CA SER A 125 22.78 20.89 -66.92
C SER A 125 22.15 21.26 -68.28
N ASP A 126 21.01 21.97 -68.33
CA ASP A 126 20.42 22.42 -69.60
C ASP A 126 19.49 23.65 -69.41
N PRO A 127 19.79 24.83 -70.02
CA PRO A 127 18.93 26.02 -69.97
C PRO A 127 17.51 25.81 -70.49
N ALA A 128 17.29 24.85 -71.41
CA ALA A 128 15.97 24.53 -71.95
C ALA A 128 15.09 23.74 -70.97
N LEU A 129 15.70 22.88 -70.14
CA LEU A 129 15.02 22.18 -69.04
C LEU A 129 14.88 23.07 -67.80
N GLY A 130 15.86 23.92 -67.52
CA GLY A 130 15.80 24.94 -66.45
C GLY A 130 14.71 25.99 -66.68
N ASN A 131 14.38 26.30 -67.94
CA ASN A 131 13.29 27.20 -68.33
C ASN A 131 11.91 26.51 -68.45
N ASN A 132 11.81 25.23 -68.10
CA ASN A 132 10.51 24.55 -68.09
C ASN A 132 9.74 24.97 -66.82
N GLU A 133 8.85 25.95 -66.97
CA GLU A 133 8.02 26.49 -65.88
C GLU A 133 7.30 25.41 -65.09
N ALA A 134 6.85 24.32 -65.74
CA ALA A 134 6.16 23.23 -65.04
C ALA A 134 7.11 22.45 -64.10
N ILE A 135 8.36 22.22 -64.51
CA ILE A 135 9.36 21.55 -63.69
C ILE A 135 9.79 22.45 -62.53
N ALA A 136 10.08 23.73 -62.82
CA ALA A 136 10.42 24.72 -61.79
C ALA A 136 9.30 24.89 -60.75
N ARG A 137 8.04 24.91 -61.21
CA ARG A 137 6.87 24.93 -60.34
C ARG A 137 6.76 23.67 -59.49
N THR A 138 6.93 22.48 -60.07
CA THR A 138 6.86 21.21 -59.34
C THR A 138 7.95 21.11 -58.26
N PHE A 139 9.18 21.54 -58.57
CA PHE A 139 10.24 21.61 -57.54
C PHE A 139 9.91 22.60 -56.43
N SER A 140 9.36 23.77 -56.77
CA SER A 140 8.96 24.76 -55.77
C SER A 140 7.80 24.25 -54.89
N GLU A 141 6.83 23.53 -55.48
CA GLU A 141 5.73 22.89 -54.75
C GLU A 141 6.25 21.76 -53.84
N ALA A 142 7.19 20.94 -54.31
CA ALA A 142 7.80 19.88 -53.53
C ALA A 142 8.66 20.43 -52.38
N GLU A 143 9.47 21.46 -52.61
CA GLU A 143 10.23 22.15 -51.56
C GLU A 143 9.29 22.72 -50.49
N ALA A 144 8.22 23.41 -50.91
CA ALA A 144 7.24 23.98 -49.98
C ALA A 144 6.48 22.92 -49.18
N ALA A 145 6.19 21.76 -49.77
CA ALA A 145 5.50 20.67 -49.09
C ALA A 145 6.40 19.94 -48.08
N LEU A 146 7.70 19.84 -48.36
CA LEU A 146 8.68 19.11 -47.54
C LEU A 146 9.36 20.00 -46.48
N ASP A 147 9.42 21.32 -46.68
CA ASP A 147 9.91 22.28 -45.70
C ASP A 147 8.83 22.67 -44.68
N THR A 148 8.55 21.72 -43.79
CA THR A 148 7.49 21.85 -42.78
C THR A 148 7.78 22.93 -41.72
N ASP A 149 9.06 23.23 -41.47
CA ASP A 149 9.48 24.27 -40.52
C ASP A 149 9.13 25.65 -41.05
N THR A 150 9.43 25.92 -42.33
CA THR A 150 9.08 27.19 -42.98
C THR A 150 7.56 27.36 -43.09
N ALA A 151 6.82 26.29 -43.37
CA ALA A 151 5.36 26.32 -43.40
C ALA A 151 4.75 26.72 -42.03
N LEU A 152 5.27 26.14 -40.94
CA LEU A 152 4.85 26.51 -39.59
C LEU A 152 5.27 27.94 -39.23
N ALA A 153 6.49 28.35 -39.53
CA ALA A 153 6.99 29.72 -39.29
C ALA A 153 6.06 30.76 -39.93
N LYS A 154 5.69 30.56 -41.19
CA LYS A 154 4.76 31.44 -41.92
C LYS A 154 3.39 31.52 -41.26
N SER A 155 2.87 30.38 -40.77
CA SER A 155 1.56 30.32 -40.11
C SER A 155 1.60 31.02 -38.75
N LEU A 156 2.69 30.86 -37.99
CA LEU A 156 2.92 31.61 -36.74
C LEU A 156 2.92 33.12 -36.97
N HIS A 157 3.68 33.57 -37.99
CA HIS A 157 3.76 34.97 -38.39
C HIS A 157 2.38 35.55 -38.75
N ASN A 158 1.65 34.84 -39.62
CA ASN A 158 0.34 35.28 -40.10
C ASN A 158 -0.71 35.34 -38.99
N ALA A 159 -0.67 34.38 -38.04
CA ALA A 159 -1.59 34.34 -36.92
C ALA A 159 -1.29 35.45 -35.89
N GLY A 160 0.00 35.73 -35.62
CA GLY A 160 0.44 36.84 -34.76
C GLY A 160 0.04 36.73 -33.28
N ASN A 161 -0.54 35.61 -32.85
CA ASN A 161 -1.09 35.39 -31.51
C ASN A 161 -0.73 34.02 -30.91
N VAL A 162 0.29 33.36 -31.45
CA VAL A 162 0.71 32.01 -31.03
C VAL A 162 1.85 32.08 -30.01
N VAL A 163 1.70 31.39 -28.89
CA VAL A 163 2.71 31.26 -27.84
C VAL A 163 3.35 29.88 -27.90
N LEU A 164 4.68 29.83 -27.92
CA LEU A 164 5.45 28.59 -27.94
C LEU A 164 6.14 28.30 -26.59
N PRO A 165 6.41 27.02 -26.27
CA PRO A 165 7.03 26.65 -25.02
C PRO A 165 8.57 26.60 -25.12
N SER A 166 9.22 26.90 -24.02
CA SER A 166 10.62 26.65 -23.72
C SER A 166 10.73 25.86 -22.42
N VAL A 167 11.85 25.20 -22.15
CA VAL A 167 12.06 24.42 -20.92
C VAL A 167 13.38 24.80 -20.31
N PHE A 168 13.39 24.99 -18.99
CA PHE A 168 14.60 25.29 -18.23
C PHE A 168 15.00 24.14 -17.32
N THR A 169 16.29 23.92 -17.17
CA THR A 169 16.85 23.08 -16.10
C THR A 169 17.07 23.97 -14.89
N LEU A 170 16.29 23.74 -13.84
CA LEU A 170 16.37 24.49 -12.58
C LEU A 170 17.69 24.18 -11.86
N GLY A 171 18.24 25.17 -11.17
CA GLY A 171 19.47 25.06 -10.40
C GLY A 171 20.10 26.41 -10.09
N GLU A 172 20.95 26.44 -9.08
CA GLU A 172 21.66 27.65 -8.66
C GLU A 172 22.82 28.00 -9.61
N PRO A 173 22.81 29.18 -10.25
CA PRO A 173 23.89 29.61 -11.11
C PRO A 173 25.17 29.88 -10.31
N GLN A 174 26.25 29.19 -10.66
CA GLN A 174 27.58 29.38 -10.02
C GLN A 174 28.43 30.46 -10.71
N GLY A 175 28.02 30.93 -11.89
CA GLY A 175 28.82 31.81 -12.74
C GLY A 175 27.99 32.58 -13.76
N LYS A 176 28.53 32.79 -14.97
CA LYS A 176 27.79 33.38 -16.10
C LYS A 176 27.11 32.27 -16.91
N ALA A 177 26.09 32.66 -17.66
CA ALA A 177 25.40 31.74 -18.57
C ALA A 177 26.35 31.20 -19.65
N ASP A 178 26.32 29.88 -19.86
CA ASP A 178 27.05 29.24 -20.96
C ASP A 178 26.49 29.66 -22.34
N SER A 179 25.22 30.05 -22.40
CA SER A 179 24.57 30.55 -23.61
C SER A 179 23.57 31.65 -23.25
N PRO A 180 23.57 32.80 -23.96
CA PRO A 180 22.59 33.85 -23.70
C PRO A 180 21.18 33.42 -24.08
N LEU A 181 20.17 34.07 -23.50
CA LEU A 181 18.78 33.91 -23.94
C LEU A 181 18.63 34.35 -25.40
N PRO A 182 17.92 33.59 -26.25
CA PRO A 182 17.59 34.04 -27.59
C PRO A 182 16.78 35.36 -27.55
N PRO A 183 16.93 36.27 -28.54
CA PRO A 183 16.25 37.57 -28.53
C PRO A 183 14.73 37.47 -28.35
N PHE A 184 14.09 36.46 -28.94
CA PHE A 184 12.65 36.25 -28.85
C PHE A 184 12.19 35.84 -27.44
N VAL A 185 13.01 35.13 -26.66
CA VAL A 185 12.73 34.84 -25.23
C VAL A 185 13.07 36.05 -24.37
N LEU A 186 14.22 36.67 -24.62
CA LEU A 186 14.70 37.84 -23.88
C LEU A 186 13.69 39.00 -23.93
N SER A 187 13.04 39.20 -25.08
CA SER A 187 12.01 40.24 -25.26
C SER A 187 10.78 40.08 -24.36
N GLN A 188 10.54 38.87 -23.85
CA GLN A 188 9.43 38.56 -22.94
C GLN A 188 9.88 38.45 -21.48
N SER A 189 11.19 38.44 -21.23
CA SER A 189 11.75 38.32 -19.88
C SER A 189 11.72 39.64 -19.12
N LEU A 190 11.70 39.54 -17.79
CA LEU A 190 11.74 40.65 -16.85
C LEU A 190 13.11 40.71 -16.20
N ASP A 191 13.58 41.93 -15.92
CA ASP A 191 14.78 42.12 -15.11
C ASP A 191 14.48 41.78 -13.65
N GLU A 192 15.14 40.75 -13.12
CA GLU A 192 14.88 40.24 -11.77
C GLU A 192 16.19 39.74 -11.16
N VAL A 193 16.70 40.48 -10.17
CA VAL A 193 18.00 40.21 -9.51
C VAL A 193 17.80 40.02 -7.99
N SER A 194 16.56 40.01 -7.52
CA SER A 194 16.21 39.91 -6.10
C SER A 194 16.09 38.46 -5.61
N GLY A 195 16.09 37.49 -6.52
CA GLY A 195 15.89 36.07 -6.20
C GLY A 195 14.42 35.72 -5.98
N PHE A 196 13.49 36.52 -6.54
CA PHE A 196 12.05 36.30 -6.39
C PHE A 196 11.53 35.13 -7.23
N SER A 197 12.28 34.66 -8.23
CA SER A 197 11.87 33.55 -9.10
C SER A 197 12.85 32.38 -9.06
N LEU A 198 12.38 31.18 -9.45
CA LEU A 198 13.18 29.96 -9.37
C LEU A 198 14.40 30.04 -10.30
N PRO A 199 15.62 29.79 -9.79
CA PRO A 199 16.83 29.89 -10.60
C PRO A 199 16.98 28.71 -11.56
N ALA A 200 17.54 28.99 -12.74
CA ALA A 200 17.83 28.03 -13.79
C ALA A 200 19.24 28.20 -14.35
N VAL A 201 19.84 27.06 -14.71
CA VAL A 201 21.21 26.97 -15.23
C VAL A 201 21.26 26.76 -16.75
N ARG A 202 20.23 26.14 -17.32
CA ARG A 202 20.15 25.84 -18.76
C ARG A 202 18.73 26.06 -19.28
N GLY A 203 18.62 26.50 -20.53
CA GLY A 203 17.33 26.58 -21.23
C GLY A 203 17.39 25.87 -22.58
N GLN A 204 16.26 25.30 -22.98
CA GLN A 204 15.98 24.76 -24.31
C GLN A 204 14.81 25.55 -24.90
N TYR A 205 14.97 25.98 -26.14
CA TYR A 205 14.06 26.92 -26.80
C TYR A 205 13.62 26.38 -28.15
N PRO A 206 12.47 26.84 -28.69
CA PRO A 206 12.13 26.56 -30.08
C PRO A 206 13.27 26.97 -31.02
N ILE A 207 13.40 26.26 -32.15
CA ILE A 207 14.34 26.63 -33.19
C ILE A 207 14.13 28.10 -33.62
N ASP A 208 15.22 28.75 -34.00
CA ASP A 208 15.26 30.19 -34.25
C ASP A 208 14.24 30.65 -35.32
N SER A 209 14.02 29.85 -36.36
CA SER A 209 13.04 30.11 -37.41
C SER A 209 11.59 30.12 -36.93
N LEU A 210 11.27 29.43 -35.84
CA LEU A 210 9.93 29.41 -35.24
C LEU A 210 9.82 30.40 -34.09
N GLY A 211 10.86 30.50 -33.25
CA GLY A 211 10.86 31.37 -32.08
C GLY A 211 10.72 32.85 -32.43
N LYS A 212 11.33 33.29 -33.54
CA LYS A 212 11.22 34.68 -34.04
C LYS A 212 9.83 35.06 -34.54
N GLU A 213 9.10 34.10 -35.11
CA GLU A 213 7.77 34.31 -35.68
C GLU A 213 6.64 34.09 -34.66
N ALA A 214 6.95 33.48 -33.51
CA ALA A 214 5.99 33.32 -32.42
C ALA A 214 5.67 34.67 -31.75
N ALA A 215 4.41 34.84 -31.32
CA ALA A 215 3.98 36.06 -30.64
C ALA A 215 4.59 36.21 -29.24
N ALA A 216 4.95 35.09 -28.60
CA ALA A 216 5.74 35.03 -27.37
C ALA A 216 6.30 33.60 -27.16
N VAL A 217 7.38 33.51 -26.38
CA VAL A 217 7.95 32.23 -25.91
C VAL A 217 8.07 32.28 -24.39
N GLY A 218 7.44 31.33 -23.70
CA GLY A 218 7.45 31.23 -22.24
C GLY A 218 7.93 29.87 -21.77
N HIS A 219 8.24 29.74 -20.48
CA HIS A 219 8.63 28.44 -19.95
C HIS A 219 7.41 27.55 -19.72
N LEU A 220 7.58 26.25 -19.98
CA LEU A 220 6.65 25.18 -19.65
C LEU A 220 7.44 24.16 -18.82
N ASN A 221 7.61 24.48 -17.55
CA ASN A 221 8.33 23.68 -16.58
C ASN A 221 7.31 22.97 -15.69
N GLN A 222 7.54 21.70 -15.39
CA GLN A 222 6.71 20.96 -14.43
C GLN A 222 7.42 20.94 -13.08
N PHE A 223 6.68 21.28 -12.02
CA PHE A 223 7.17 21.23 -10.65
C PHE A 223 6.33 20.24 -9.85
N ASN A 224 6.91 19.06 -9.60
CA ASN A 224 6.23 17.97 -8.92
C ASN A 224 6.56 18.01 -7.42
N ASP A 225 5.54 17.83 -6.59
CA ASP A 225 5.71 17.59 -5.16
C ASP A 225 6.34 16.21 -4.90
N GLN A 226 6.68 15.90 -3.65
CA GLN A 226 7.30 14.61 -3.28
C GLN A 226 6.46 13.38 -3.66
N ASP A 227 5.14 13.55 -3.79
CA ASP A 227 4.22 12.49 -4.22
C ASP A 227 3.99 12.46 -5.75
N GLY A 228 4.72 13.28 -6.51
CA GLY A 228 4.64 13.36 -7.96
C GLY A 228 3.50 14.23 -8.49
N ALA A 229 2.64 14.78 -7.62
CA ALA A 229 1.53 15.63 -8.06
C ALA A 229 1.96 17.08 -8.29
N VAL A 230 1.27 17.76 -9.21
CA VAL A 230 1.51 19.18 -9.52
C VAL A 230 0.43 20.01 -8.83
N ARG A 231 0.83 20.74 -7.78
CA ARG A 231 -0.06 21.63 -7.01
C ARG A 231 0.29 23.11 -7.17
N THR A 232 1.50 23.40 -7.64
CA THR A 232 2.03 24.75 -7.78
C THR A 232 2.61 24.95 -9.17
N GLU A 233 2.56 26.21 -9.63
CA GLU A 233 3.11 26.64 -10.92
C GLU A 233 4.11 27.78 -10.67
N PRO A 234 5.38 27.66 -11.09
CA PRO A 234 6.27 28.81 -11.14
C PRO A 234 5.76 29.78 -12.19
N LEU A 235 5.43 31.02 -11.81
CA LEU A 235 5.05 32.03 -12.79
C LEU A 235 6.25 32.60 -13.55
N LEU A 236 7.44 32.44 -12.96
CA LEU A 236 8.69 33.01 -13.43
C LEU A 236 9.82 32.00 -13.17
N VAL A 237 10.73 31.88 -14.13
CA VAL A 237 12.00 31.15 -13.98
C VAL A 237 13.15 32.12 -14.27
N ASN A 238 14.05 32.30 -13.31
CA ASN A 238 15.21 33.17 -13.42
C ASN A 238 16.36 32.49 -14.19
N TYR A 239 16.69 33.03 -15.36
CA TYR A 239 17.89 32.65 -16.10
C TYR A 239 18.92 33.79 -16.04
N PHE A 240 19.86 33.69 -15.09
CA PHE A 240 20.98 34.64 -14.91
C PHE A 240 20.55 36.12 -14.84
N GLY A 241 19.56 36.43 -14.00
CA GLY A 241 19.03 37.78 -13.77
C GLY A 241 17.84 38.16 -14.68
N LYS A 242 17.39 37.23 -15.52
CA LYS A 242 16.26 37.41 -16.44
C LYS A 242 15.15 36.44 -16.07
N ALA A 243 14.08 36.93 -15.48
CA ALA A 243 12.90 36.15 -15.15
C ALA A 243 12.05 35.92 -16.40
N VAL A 244 12.05 34.69 -16.90
CA VAL A 244 11.23 34.26 -18.04
C VAL A 244 9.83 33.89 -17.52
N PRO A 245 8.74 34.45 -18.08
CA PRO A 245 7.37 34.11 -17.66
C PRO A 245 6.91 32.71 -18.10
N SER A 246 5.99 32.14 -17.33
CA SER A 246 5.35 30.87 -17.68
C SER A 246 4.45 31.03 -18.91
N ILE A 247 4.28 29.95 -19.66
CA ILE A 247 3.43 29.96 -20.85
C ILE A 247 1.97 30.30 -20.48
N ALA A 248 1.50 29.90 -19.30
CA ALA A 248 0.17 30.23 -18.80
C ALA A 248 0.02 31.73 -18.49
N LEU A 249 1.07 32.35 -17.93
CA LEU A 249 1.10 33.79 -17.67
C LEU A 249 1.13 34.60 -18.97
N LEU A 250 1.91 34.16 -19.96
CA LEU A 250 1.95 34.79 -21.29
C LEU A 250 0.63 34.62 -22.05
N ALA A 251 -0.01 33.45 -21.93
CA ALA A 251 -1.33 33.21 -22.52
C ALA A 251 -2.37 34.18 -21.95
N ALA A 252 -2.41 34.34 -20.63
CA ALA A 252 -3.28 35.32 -19.96
C ALA A 252 -2.95 36.75 -20.41
N MET A 253 -1.67 37.14 -20.40
CA MET A 253 -1.19 38.46 -20.84
C MET A 253 -1.65 38.80 -22.26
N LYS A 254 -1.38 37.91 -23.22
CA LYS A 254 -1.78 38.11 -24.64
C LYS A 254 -3.30 38.14 -24.80
N SER A 255 -4.03 37.30 -24.06
CA SER A 255 -5.50 37.28 -24.12
C SER A 255 -6.16 38.57 -23.62
N LEU A 256 -5.45 39.32 -22.77
CA LEU A 256 -5.85 40.62 -22.22
C LEU A 256 -5.25 41.79 -23.01
N ASN A 257 -4.57 41.54 -24.13
CA ASN A 257 -3.84 42.54 -24.92
C ASN A 257 -2.79 43.31 -24.12
N LEU A 258 -2.12 42.65 -23.18
CA LEU A 258 -1.05 43.24 -22.36
C LEU A 258 0.33 42.88 -22.92
N THR A 259 1.34 43.59 -22.45
CA THR A 259 2.75 43.42 -22.81
C THR A 259 3.59 43.08 -21.58
N PRO A 260 4.84 42.60 -21.74
CA PRO A 260 5.72 42.35 -20.59
C PRO A 260 5.91 43.56 -19.68
N ALA A 261 5.80 44.80 -20.19
CA ALA A 261 5.88 46.03 -19.41
C ALA A 261 4.69 46.23 -18.44
N ASP A 262 3.58 45.53 -18.67
CA ASP A 262 2.40 45.54 -17.79
C ASP A 262 2.52 44.52 -16.64
N ILE A 263 3.60 43.74 -16.62
CA ILE A 263 3.92 42.83 -15.52
C ILE A 263 4.73 43.58 -14.46
N ARG A 264 4.25 43.57 -13.22
CA ARG A 264 4.96 44.13 -12.07
C ARG A 264 5.20 43.05 -11.03
N LEU A 265 6.44 42.97 -10.56
CA LEU A 265 6.85 42.02 -9.53
C LEU A 265 6.67 42.68 -8.17
N ASN A 266 5.78 42.12 -7.35
CA ASN A 266 5.63 42.49 -5.94
C ASN A 266 6.27 41.36 -5.12
N GLU A 267 7.57 41.49 -4.89
CA GLU A 267 8.42 40.46 -4.26
C GLU A 267 7.79 39.95 -2.94
N GLY A 268 7.71 38.63 -2.80
CA GLY A 268 7.14 37.97 -1.64
C GLY A 268 5.62 38.01 -1.50
N ASP A 269 4.89 38.62 -2.45
CA ASP A 269 3.42 38.74 -2.36
C ASP A 269 2.67 38.34 -3.64
N SER A 270 3.10 38.83 -4.81
CA SER A 270 2.35 38.59 -6.05
C SER A 270 3.11 38.96 -7.32
N VAL A 271 2.70 38.36 -8.43
CA VAL A 271 2.98 38.84 -9.78
C VAL A 271 1.73 39.57 -10.28
N GLN A 272 1.84 40.88 -10.50
CA GLN A 272 0.74 41.70 -10.99
C GLN A 272 0.77 41.74 -12.53
N LEU A 273 -0.34 41.38 -13.16
CA LEU A 273 -0.53 41.43 -14.61
C LEU A 273 -1.62 42.47 -14.92
N GLY A 274 -1.21 43.70 -15.25
CA GLY A 274 -2.13 44.83 -15.41
C GLY A 274 -2.94 45.07 -14.12
N ARG A 275 -4.23 44.75 -14.14
CA ARG A 275 -5.12 44.85 -12.96
C ARG A 275 -5.20 43.57 -12.14
N LEU A 276 -4.81 42.43 -12.72
CA LEU A 276 -4.88 41.14 -12.04
C LEU A 276 -3.75 41.02 -11.02
N LYS A 277 -4.07 40.65 -9.78
CA LYS A 277 -3.06 40.44 -8.74
C LYS A 277 -2.93 38.95 -8.43
N ILE A 278 -1.97 38.30 -9.08
CA ILE A 278 -1.77 36.86 -8.96
C ILE A 278 -0.94 36.60 -7.70
N LYS A 279 -1.55 36.05 -6.66
CA LYS A 279 -0.85 35.75 -5.40
C LYS A 279 0.16 34.63 -5.59
N THR A 280 1.34 34.82 -5.02
CA THR A 280 2.45 33.86 -5.07
C THR A 280 3.15 33.77 -3.73
N ASP A 281 4.00 32.77 -3.57
CA ASP A 281 4.98 32.71 -2.49
C ASP A 281 6.21 33.61 -2.78
N SER A 282 7.26 33.47 -1.96
CA SER A 282 8.54 34.18 -2.10
C SER A 282 9.36 33.79 -3.33
N SER A 283 9.00 32.73 -4.03
CA SER A 283 9.69 32.20 -5.20
C SER A 283 8.83 32.32 -6.47
N ALA A 284 7.83 33.22 -6.45
CA ALA A 284 6.87 33.44 -7.53
C ALA A 284 6.06 32.17 -7.92
N MET A 285 5.91 31.21 -6.99
CA MET A 285 5.06 30.04 -7.17
C MET A 285 3.62 30.40 -6.86
N MET A 286 2.72 30.10 -7.79
CA MET A 286 1.28 30.21 -7.59
C MET A 286 0.69 28.83 -7.30
N SER A 287 -0.26 28.75 -6.37
CA SER A 287 -1.10 27.56 -6.19
C SER A 287 -2.43 27.75 -6.93
N PRO A 288 -2.59 27.23 -8.16
CA PRO A 288 -3.80 27.38 -8.95
C PRO A 288 -4.98 26.58 -8.39
N GLN A 289 -6.20 27.00 -8.72
CA GLN A 289 -7.39 26.16 -8.53
C GLN A 289 -7.50 25.15 -9.67
N PHE A 290 -7.48 23.86 -9.33
CA PHE A 290 -7.93 22.81 -10.22
C PHE A 290 -9.44 22.63 -10.10
N TYR A 291 -10.14 22.56 -11.24
CA TYR A 291 -11.60 22.50 -11.32
C TYR A 291 -12.02 21.05 -11.52
N ARG A 292 -13.01 20.58 -10.76
CA ARG A 292 -13.56 19.23 -10.94
C ARG A 292 -14.50 19.18 -12.13
N ASP A 293 -14.63 17.99 -12.69
CA ASP A 293 -15.70 17.66 -13.62
C ASP A 293 -17.07 17.77 -12.94
N ARG A 294 -18.07 18.24 -13.68
CA ARG A 294 -19.44 18.43 -13.17
C ARG A 294 -20.44 17.79 -14.11
N ASP A 295 -21.41 17.07 -13.53
CA ASP A 295 -22.50 16.44 -14.27
C ASP A 295 -22.02 15.54 -15.43
N GLY A 296 -20.88 14.86 -15.22
CA GLY A 296 -20.24 14.01 -16.23
C GLY A 296 -19.59 14.78 -17.39
N ARG A 297 -19.42 16.10 -17.28
CA ARG A 297 -18.73 16.94 -18.26
C ARG A 297 -17.36 17.36 -17.73
N PRO A 298 -16.32 17.36 -18.58
CA PRO A 298 -15.00 17.83 -18.21
C PRO A 298 -15.03 19.32 -17.84
N ALA A 299 -14.13 19.74 -16.95
CA ALA A 299 -14.00 21.14 -16.56
C ALA A 299 -13.79 22.10 -17.75
N PHE A 300 -13.06 21.64 -18.77
CA PHE A 300 -12.86 22.36 -20.03
C PHE A 300 -13.38 21.54 -21.19
N GLN A 301 -13.85 22.22 -22.24
CA GLN A 301 -14.19 21.54 -23.48
C GLN A 301 -12.90 21.11 -24.20
N VAL A 302 -12.80 19.81 -24.48
CA VAL A 302 -11.70 19.19 -25.20
C VAL A 302 -12.21 18.71 -26.55
N ASP A 303 -11.60 19.20 -27.61
CA ASP A 303 -11.92 18.87 -28.99
C ASP A 303 -10.76 18.09 -29.63
N SER A 304 -11.07 17.09 -30.47
CA SER A 304 -10.06 16.30 -31.17
C SER A 304 -9.36 17.13 -32.25
N PHE A 305 -8.03 17.08 -32.32
CA PHE A 305 -7.23 17.78 -33.34
C PHE A 305 -7.71 17.42 -34.75
N TYR A 306 -7.96 16.14 -35.03
CA TYR A 306 -8.46 15.68 -36.31
C TYR A 306 -9.85 16.23 -36.65
N ASP A 307 -10.76 16.28 -35.68
CA ASP A 307 -12.12 16.78 -35.91
C ASP A 307 -12.15 18.28 -36.24
N VAL A 308 -11.18 19.04 -35.72
CA VAL A 308 -11.01 20.47 -36.06
C VAL A 308 -10.44 20.64 -37.46
N VAL A 309 -9.35 19.94 -37.77
CA VAL A 309 -8.67 20.08 -39.08
C VAL A 309 -9.52 19.51 -40.22
N SER A 310 -10.33 18.48 -39.98
CA SER A 310 -11.27 17.93 -40.96
C SER A 310 -12.54 18.78 -41.16
N GLY A 311 -12.76 19.80 -40.33
CA GLY A 311 -13.92 20.70 -40.42
C GLY A 311 -15.21 20.13 -39.81
N LYS A 312 -15.15 19.03 -39.06
CA LYS A 312 -16.31 18.46 -38.35
C LYS A 312 -16.77 19.36 -37.21
N ILE A 313 -15.84 20.11 -36.60
CA ILE A 313 -16.14 21.11 -35.58
C ILE A 313 -16.14 22.51 -36.21
N PRO A 314 -17.22 23.31 -36.03
CA PRO A 314 -17.30 24.64 -36.64
C PRO A 314 -16.27 25.60 -36.02
N LEU A 315 -15.53 26.30 -36.89
CA LEU A 315 -14.46 27.24 -36.50
C LEU A 315 -14.94 28.36 -35.56
N GLY A 316 -16.18 28.82 -35.70
CA GLY A 316 -16.77 29.86 -34.84
C GLY A 316 -16.79 29.51 -33.35
N LYS A 317 -16.61 28.22 -32.99
CA LYS A 317 -16.44 27.78 -31.60
C LYS A 317 -15.22 28.43 -30.91
N TYR A 318 -14.19 28.78 -31.68
CA TYR A 318 -12.90 29.26 -31.17
C TYR A 318 -12.75 30.78 -31.20
N THR A 319 -13.76 31.51 -31.69
CA THR A 319 -13.71 32.99 -31.75
C THR A 319 -13.56 33.59 -30.35
N ASP A 320 -12.61 34.52 -30.21
CA ASP A 320 -12.27 35.20 -28.95
C ASP A 320 -11.85 34.26 -27.78
N LYS A 321 -11.56 32.99 -28.07
CA LYS A 321 -11.08 32.01 -27.08
C LYS A 321 -9.56 31.92 -27.03
N ILE A 322 -9.05 31.52 -25.86
CA ILE A 322 -7.70 31.01 -25.67
C ILE A 322 -7.74 29.53 -26.01
N VAL A 323 -7.00 29.15 -27.05
CA VAL A 323 -6.99 27.78 -27.56
C VAL A 323 -5.67 27.14 -27.19
N ILE A 324 -5.71 26.07 -26.40
CA ILE A 324 -4.52 25.34 -25.94
C ILE A 324 -4.43 24.04 -26.72
N ILE A 325 -3.29 23.78 -27.35
CA ILE A 325 -3.04 22.63 -28.21
C ILE A 325 -1.98 21.76 -27.56
N GLY A 326 -2.26 20.47 -27.39
CA GLY A 326 -1.27 19.53 -26.84
C GLY A 326 -1.67 18.07 -26.85
N ALA A 327 -0.72 17.21 -26.48
CA ALA A 327 -0.89 15.77 -26.45
C ALA A 327 -1.67 15.29 -25.23
N THR A 328 -2.75 14.55 -25.47
CA THR A 328 -3.56 13.88 -24.45
C THR A 328 -3.63 12.36 -24.66
N ALA A 329 -3.30 11.89 -25.87
CA ALA A 329 -3.24 10.47 -26.25
C ALA A 329 -2.30 9.65 -25.34
N ALA A 330 -2.68 8.40 -25.08
CA ALA A 330 -1.90 7.50 -24.24
C ALA A 330 -0.53 7.20 -24.89
N GLY A 331 0.56 7.39 -24.13
CA GLY A 331 1.93 7.15 -24.61
C GLY A 331 2.50 8.24 -25.52
N VAL A 332 1.78 9.34 -25.75
CA VAL A 332 2.25 10.49 -26.57
C VAL A 332 2.74 11.64 -25.70
N GLY A 333 2.05 11.92 -24.59
CA GLY A 333 2.40 12.97 -23.64
C GLY A 333 2.66 12.42 -22.24
N VAL A 334 3.37 13.20 -21.42
CA VAL A 334 3.44 12.94 -19.97
C VAL A 334 2.11 13.31 -19.34
N GLN A 335 1.67 12.52 -18.38
CA GLN A 335 0.51 12.85 -17.55
C GLN A 335 0.93 12.84 -16.09
N PHE A 336 0.35 13.73 -15.30
CA PHE A 336 0.68 13.85 -13.88
C PHE A 336 -0.58 14.10 -13.05
N PRO A 337 -0.61 13.61 -11.79
CA PRO A 337 -1.73 13.85 -10.90
C PRO A 337 -1.79 15.32 -10.48
N VAL A 338 -3.00 15.83 -10.33
CA VAL A 338 -3.27 17.18 -9.80
C VAL A 338 -4.46 17.08 -8.82
N PRO A 339 -4.69 18.09 -7.97
CA PRO A 339 -5.88 18.12 -7.11
C PRO A 339 -7.18 17.84 -7.89
N GLY A 340 -7.82 16.69 -7.58
CA GLY A 340 -9.11 16.29 -8.17
C GLY A 340 -9.03 15.42 -9.42
N HIS A 341 -7.85 15.23 -10.00
CA HIS A 341 -7.65 14.42 -11.22
C HIS A 341 -6.42 13.52 -11.07
N SER A 342 -6.57 12.23 -11.36
CA SER A 342 -5.47 11.26 -11.23
C SER A 342 -4.37 11.43 -12.30
N ALA A 343 -4.70 12.05 -13.42
CA ALA A 343 -3.80 12.25 -14.55
C ALA A 343 -4.34 13.37 -15.45
N LEU A 344 -3.60 14.47 -15.61
CA LEU A 344 -3.85 15.49 -16.62
C LEU A 344 -2.64 15.64 -17.55
N SER A 345 -2.92 15.99 -18.80
CA SER A 345 -1.91 16.42 -19.76
C SER A 345 -1.37 17.84 -19.46
N PRO A 346 -0.24 18.24 -20.06
CA PRO A 346 0.24 19.62 -19.98
C PRO A 346 -0.79 20.61 -20.55
N ALA A 347 -1.52 20.27 -21.60
CA ALA A 347 -2.53 21.14 -22.20
C ALA A 347 -3.70 21.42 -21.23
N GLU A 348 -4.22 20.37 -20.60
CA GLU A 348 -5.29 20.50 -19.60
C GLU A 348 -4.81 21.27 -18.37
N THR A 349 -3.60 20.97 -17.89
CA THR A 349 -3.00 21.67 -16.75
C THR A 349 -2.85 23.17 -17.01
N ILE A 350 -2.34 23.54 -18.19
CA ILE A 350 -2.24 24.96 -18.58
C ILE A 350 -3.63 25.59 -18.70
N ALA A 351 -4.67 24.86 -19.11
CA ALA A 351 -6.05 25.38 -19.10
C ALA A 351 -6.51 25.72 -17.67
N HIS A 352 -6.27 24.83 -16.70
CA HIS A 352 -6.56 25.08 -15.28
C HIS A 352 -5.80 26.30 -14.74
N ILE A 353 -4.50 26.40 -15.03
CA ILE A 353 -3.64 27.49 -14.56
C ILE A 353 -4.06 28.81 -15.20
N THR A 354 -4.19 28.88 -16.53
CA THR A 354 -4.62 30.10 -17.23
C THR A 354 -6.02 30.54 -16.78
N SER A 355 -6.95 29.60 -16.57
CA SER A 355 -8.27 29.92 -16.00
C SER A 355 -8.16 30.52 -14.60
N SER A 356 -7.26 29.98 -13.77
CA SER A 356 -7.01 30.46 -12.41
C SER A 356 -6.40 31.86 -12.40
N ILE A 357 -5.50 32.16 -13.33
CA ILE A 357 -4.93 33.51 -13.53
C ILE A 357 -6.03 34.50 -13.91
N LEU A 358 -6.83 34.18 -14.94
CA LEU A 358 -7.85 35.09 -15.47
C LEU A 358 -9.00 35.35 -14.48
N SER A 359 -9.27 34.39 -13.60
CA SER A 359 -10.39 34.46 -12.65
C SER A 359 -9.94 34.79 -11.22
N GLU A 360 -8.65 35.01 -10.98
CA GLU A 360 -8.06 35.18 -9.64
C GLU A 360 -8.40 34.04 -8.65
N HIS A 361 -8.51 32.81 -9.18
CA HIS A 361 -8.80 31.62 -8.39
C HIS A 361 -7.50 30.94 -7.95
N PHE A 362 -6.86 31.51 -6.93
CA PHE A 362 -5.64 30.95 -6.34
C PHE A 362 -5.89 30.54 -4.88
N ILE A 363 -5.04 29.64 -4.40
CA ILE A 363 -4.96 29.25 -3.01
C ILE A 363 -3.75 29.96 -2.40
N VAL A 364 -3.94 30.63 -1.27
CA VAL A 364 -2.92 31.44 -0.62
C VAL A 364 -2.49 30.76 0.66
N GLN A 365 -1.18 30.66 0.85
CA GLN A 365 -0.59 30.35 2.16
C GLN A 365 -0.12 31.66 2.81
N PRO A 366 -0.91 32.23 3.72
CA PRO A 366 -0.59 33.53 4.30
C PRO A 366 0.65 33.44 5.19
N VAL A 367 1.50 34.47 5.16
CA VAL A 367 2.70 34.56 6.01
C VAL A 367 2.33 34.51 7.50
N TRP A 368 1.19 35.10 7.89
CA TRP A 368 0.69 35.02 9.26
C TRP A 368 0.22 33.61 9.67
N GLY A 369 0.01 32.70 8.72
CA GLY A 369 -0.40 31.32 8.97
C GLY A 369 0.61 30.56 9.83
N VAL A 370 1.91 30.89 9.73
CA VAL A 370 2.96 30.32 10.60
C VAL A 370 2.65 30.57 12.08
N TRP A 371 2.17 31.76 12.43
CA TRP A 371 1.80 32.09 13.81
C TRP A 371 0.58 31.29 14.28
N VAL A 372 -0.39 31.04 13.41
CA VAL A 372 -1.56 30.21 13.74
C VAL A 372 -1.15 28.77 14.00
N ILE A 373 -0.23 28.22 13.19
CA ILE A 373 0.32 26.87 13.41
C ILE A 373 1.05 26.82 14.74
N LEU A 374 1.94 27.78 15.04
CA LEU A 374 2.69 27.84 16.29
C LEU A 374 1.77 27.99 17.52
N VAL A 375 0.76 28.86 17.45
CA VAL A 375 -0.24 29.02 18.53
C VAL A 375 -1.05 27.74 18.71
N SER A 376 -1.46 27.09 17.62
CA SER A 376 -2.18 25.81 17.68
C SER A 376 -1.33 24.72 18.32
N MET A 377 -0.04 24.62 17.96
CA MET A 377 0.94 23.73 18.60
C MET A 377 1.07 24.02 20.09
N LEU A 378 1.15 25.29 20.48
CA LEU A 378 1.24 25.68 21.89
C LEU A 378 -0.02 25.30 22.66
N VAL A 379 -1.20 25.54 22.10
CA VAL A 379 -2.49 25.17 22.71
C VAL A 379 -2.59 23.66 22.88
N VAL A 380 -2.23 22.89 21.84
CA VAL A 380 -2.17 21.42 21.90
C VAL A 380 -1.17 20.98 22.97
N ALA A 381 0.01 21.60 23.05
CA ALA A 381 1.02 21.26 24.04
C ALA A 381 0.54 21.51 25.46
N VAL A 382 -0.04 22.69 25.73
CA VAL A 382 -0.62 23.04 27.04
C VAL A 382 -1.73 22.07 27.41
N TYR A 383 -2.61 21.72 26.47
CA TYR A 383 -3.66 20.74 26.69
C TYR A 383 -3.09 19.35 27.03
N VAL A 384 -2.20 18.80 26.23
CA VAL A 384 -1.63 17.46 26.44
C VAL A 384 -0.83 17.40 27.75
N VAL A 385 -0.03 18.41 28.06
CA VAL A 385 0.86 18.44 29.24
C VAL A 385 0.10 18.72 30.53
N TRP A 386 -0.86 19.65 30.54
CA TRP A 386 -1.53 20.11 31.78
C TRP A 386 -3.03 19.81 31.83
N GLY A 387 -3.73 19.89 30.71
CA GLY A 387 -5.17 19.65 30.67
C GLY A 387 -5.50 18.16 30.78
N LEU A 388 -4.90 17.35 29.92
CA LEU A 388 -5.19 15.93 29.76
C LEU A 388 -5.02 15.12 31.06
N PRO A 389 -3.95 15.29 31.86
CA PRO A 389 -3.76 14.49 33.08
C PRO A 389 -4.80 14.79 34.17
N LYS A 390 -5.43 15.97 34.14
CA LYS A 390 -6.41 16.41 35.15
C LYS A 390 -7.84 15.93 34.89
N LEU A 391 -8.08 15.28 33.76
CA LEU A 391 -9.42 14.88 33.32
C LEU A 391 -9.66 13.39 33.57
N SER A 392 -10.94 13.05 33.70
CA SER A 392 -11.38 11.65 33.59
C SER A 392 -11.20 11.16 32.15
N ALA A 393 -11.06 9.85 31.96
CA ALA A 393 -10.81 9.26 30.64
C ALA A 393 -11.87 9.66 29.60
N GLY A 394 -13.16 9.66 29.98
CA GLY A 394 -14.25 10.08 29.09
C GLY A 394 -14.20 11.56 28.73
N ALA A 395 -13.96 12.45 29.71
CA ALA A 395 -13.86 13.90 29.44
C ALA A 395 -12.62 14.25 28.60
N ALA A 396 -11.50 13.57 28.85
CA ALA A 396 -10.28 13.68 28.06
C ALA A 396 -10.50 13.25 26.61
N ALA A 397 -11.17 12.11 26.36
CA ALA A 397 -11.48 11.65 25.01
C ALA A 397 -12.37 12.65 24.26
N LEU A 398 -13.46 13.12 24.88
CA LEU A 398 -14.37 14.09 24.27
C LEU A 398 -13.68 15.42 23.92
N MET A 399 -12.86 15.96 24.83
CA MET A 399 -12.14 17.21 24.55
C MET A 399 -11.07 17.04 23.48
N THR A 400 -10.34 15.92 23.46
CA THR A 400 -9.36 15.65 22.39
C THR A 400 -10.04 15.55 21.03
N VAL A 401 -11.16 14.82 20.93
CA VAL A 401 -11.95 14.73 19.68
C VAL A 401 -12.48 16.09 19.26
N GLY A 402 -13.01 16.88 20.20
CA GLY A 402 -13.48 18.24 19.94
C GLY A 402 -12.38 19.16 19.38
N LEU A 403 -11.20 19.18 20.02
CA LEU A 403 -10.06 19.98 19.56
C LEU A 403 -9.55 19.51 18.19
N PHE A 404 -9.49 18.19 17.97
CA PHE A 404 -9.11 17.62 16.68
C PHE A 404 -10.07 18.05 15.57
N LEU A 405 -11.38 17.94 15.81
CA LEU A 405 -12.40 18.39 14.85
C LEU A 405 -12.31 19.89 14.58
N VAL A 406 -12.06 20.72 15.59
CA VAL A 406 -11.87 22.17 15.40
C VAL A 406 -10.70 22.45 14.48
N LEU A 407 -9.55 21.81 14.65
CA LEU A 407 -8.37 22.01 13.80
C LEU A 407 -8.65 21.60 12.35
N VAL A 408 -9.18 20.39 12.15
CA VAL A 408 -9.43 19.84 10.81
C VAL A 408 -10.57 20.59 10.09
N LEU A 409 -11.66 20.92 10.78
CA LEU A 409 -12.77 21.66 10.19
C LEU A 409 -12.42 23.13 9.92
N ALA A 410 -11.58 23.75 10.76
CA ALA A 410 -11.10 25.10 10.50
C ALA A 410 -10.24 25.15 9.23
N GLU A 411 -9.33 24.19 9.07
CA GLU A 411 -8.53 24.05 7.86
C GLU A 411 -9.39 23.80 6.63
N TYR A 412 -10.32 22.83 6.70
CA TYR A 412 -11.26 22.54 5.62
C TYR A 412 -12.06 23.79 5.22
N GLY A 413 -12.63 24.51 6.20
CA GLY A 413 -13.45 25.69 5.96
C GLY A 413 -12.67 26.85 5.35
N LEU A 414 -11.45 27.09 5.81
CA LEU A 414 -10.57 28.12 5.26
C LEU A 414 -10.12 27.79 3.84
N LEU A 415 -9.77 26.53 3.57
CA LEU A 415 -9.30 26.11 2.25
C LEU A 415 -10.44 26.03 1.23
N ALA A 416 -11.54 25.37 1.57
CA ALA A 416 -12.69 25.21 0.66
C ALA A 416 -13.49 26.51 0.47
N GLY A 417 -13.60 27.34 1.52
CA GLY A 417 -14.42 28.56 1.51
C GLY A 417 -13.64 29.83 1.17
N ALA A 418 -12.46 30.01 1.73
CA ALA A 418 -11.65 31.24 1.57
C ALA A 418 -10.40 31.04 0.70
N SER A 419 -10.10 29.81 0.26
CA SER A 419 -8.86 29.45 -0.45
C SER A 419 -7.60 29.86 0.30
N ILE A 420 -7.66 29.70 1.62
CA ILE A 420 -6.53 29.88 2.52
C ILE A 420 -6.09 28.51 2.99
N SER A 421 -4.84 28.14 2.68
CA SER A 421 -4.24 26.90 3.17
C SER A 421 -3.47 27.16 4.47
N LEU A 422 -3.82 26.45 5.54
CA LEU A 422 -3.10 26.46 6.82
C LEU A 422 -2.74 25.02 7.19
N GLN A 423 -1.50 24.77 7.58
CA GLN A 423 -1.04 23.41 7.91
C GLN A 423 -1.41 23.01 9.35
N LEU A 424 -2.71 22.85 9.63
CA LEU A 424 -3.24 22.55 10.97
C LEU A 424 -3.29 21.04 11.27
N LEU A 425 -3.05 20.19 10.27
CA LEU A 425 -3.03 18.75 10.44
C LEU A 425 -1.87 18.29 11.33
N LEU A 426 -0.70 18.93 11.25
CA LEU A 426 0.44 18.61 12.14
C LEU A 426 0.08 18.79 13.64
N PRO A 427 -0.43 19.95 14.09
CA PRO A 427 -0.97 20.10 15.44
C PRO A 427 -2.03 19.05 15.80
N ALA A 428 -2.91 18.68 14.86
CA ALA A 428 -3.96 17.69 15.08
C ALA A 428 -3.39 16.26 15.29
N LEU A 429 -2.34 15.89 14.57
CA LEU A 429 -1.64 14.61 14.74
C LEU A 429 -0.87 14.56 16.06
N VAL A 430 -0.18 15.65 16.42
CA VAL A 430 0.51 15.76 17.71
C VAL A 430 -0.46 15.64 18.88
N LEU A 431 -1.66 16.22 18.75
CA LEU A 431 -2.74 16.10 19.74
C LEU A 431 -3.16 14.63 19.96
N ILE A 432 -3.40 13.88 18.87
CA ILE A 432 -3.78 12.46 18.96
C ILE A 432 -2.66 11.62 19.57
N THR A 433 -1.43 11.80 19.10
CA THR A 433 -0.27 11.03 19.59
C THR A 433 0.05 11.36 21.04
N GLY A 434 -0.06 12.62 21.44
CA GLY A 434 0.05 13.05 22.83
C GLY A 434 -1.02 12.42 23.72
N HIS A 435 -2.28 12.36 23.24
CA HIS A 435 -3.36 11.69 23.95
C HIS A 435 -3.09 10.20 24.16
N VAL A 436 -2.84 9.46 23.07
CA VAL A 436 -2.60 8.01 23.10
C VAL A 436 -1.36 7.66 23.94
N GLY A 437 -0.29 8.42 23.81
CA GLY A 437 0.94 8.18 24.57
C GLY A 437 0.75 8.36 26.08
N LEU A 438 0.07 9.43 26.52
CA LEU A 438 -0.17 9.68 27.93
C LEU A 438 -1.21 8.73 28.55
N THR A 439 -2.28 8.39 27.82
CA THR A 439 -3.26 7.41 28.31
C THR A 439 -2.64 6.02 28.44
N THR A 440 -1.78 5.62 27.50
CA THR A 440 -1.03 4.36 27.56
C THR A 440 -0.07 4.33 28.75
N LYS A 441 0.70 5.41 28.96
CA LYS A 441 1.56 5.54 30.14
C LYS A 441 0.74 5.40 31.44
N ARG A 442 -0.39 6.10 31.54
CA ARG A 442 -1.26 6.05 32.73
C ARG A 442 -1.79 4.65 32.97
N PHE A 443 -2.21 3.95 31.92
CA PHE A 443 -2.68 2.57 32.00
C PHE A 443 -1.58 1.64 32.52
N LEU A 444 -0.39 1.65 31.91
CA LEU A 444 0.74 0.80 32.31
C LEU A 444 1.22 1.07 33.74
N VAL A 445 1.26 2.34 34.16
CA VAL A 445 1.63 2.71 35.54
C VAL A 445 0.57 2.24 36.54
N THR A 446 -0.70 2.29 36.18
CA THR A 446 -1.80 1.82 37.03
C THR A 446 -1.77 0.31 37.20
N GLU A 447 -1.52 -0.44 36.12
CA GLU A 447 -1.36 -1.91 36.20
C GLU A 447 -0.13 -2.32 37.00
N ALA A 448 1.01 -1.66 36.81
CA ALA A 448 2.21 -1.93 37.60
C ALA A 448 1.99 -1.64 39.10
N GLY A 449 1.21 -0.60 39.43
CA GLY A 449 0.80 -0.30 40.80
C GLY A 449 -0.12 -1.37 41.39
N LYS A 450 -1.05 -1.90 40.58
CA LYS A 450 -1.95 -2.99 40.98
C LYS A 450 -1.18 -4.28 41.25
N ALA A 451 -0.25 -4.67 40.36
CA ALA A 451 0.58 -5.86 40.54
C ALA A 451 1.39 -5.82 41.84
N LYS A 452 1.98 -4.66 42.18
CA LYS A 452 2.71 -4.48 43.44
C LYS A 452 1.79 -4.57 44.67
N SER A 453 0.60 -3.99 44.59
CA SER A 453 -0.40 -4.11 45.67
C SER A 453 -0.88 -5.55 45.87
N ASP A 454 -1.02 -6.32 44.78
CA ASP A 454 -1.43 -7.71 44.83
C ASP A 454 -0.32 -8.59 45.46
N GLU A 455 0.95 -8.28 45.21
CA GLU A 455 2.11 -8.91 45.84
C GLU A 455 2.19 -8.63 47.36
N GLU A 456 2.03 -7.37 47.80
CA GLU A 456 2.00 -7.01 49.23
C GLU A 456 0.82 -7.69 49.98
N SER A 457 -0.33 -7.83 49.30
CA SER A 457 -1.51 -8.54 49.82
C SER A 457 -1.25 -10.06 49.96
N ALA A 458 -0.54 -10.65 49.00
CA ALA A 458 -0.14 -12.06 49.04
C ALA A 458 0.81 -12.37 50.21
N GLU A 459 1.82 -11.53 50.44
CA GLU A 459 2.75 -11.68 51.57
C GLU A 459 2.03 -11.57 52.93
N THR A 460 1.10 -10.62 53.04
CA THR A 460 0.31 -10.42 54.27
C THR A 460 -0.53 -11.67 54.60
N ASN A 461 -1.21 -12.26 53.61
CA ASN A 461 -1.99 -13.48 53.81
C ASN A 461 -1.10 -14.67 54.20
N ARG A 462 0.11 -14.77 53.63
CA ARG A 462 1.08 -15.82 53.98
C ARG A 462 1.54 -15.71 55.43
N MET A 463 1.90 -14.51 55.89
CA MET A 463 2.30 -14.29 57.29
C MET A 463 1.16 -14.61 58.27
N MET A 464 -0.06 -14.22 57.92
CA MET A 464 -1.25 -14.54 58.73
C MET A 464 -1.49 -16.04 58.81
N GLY A 465 -1.32 -16.77 57.70
CA GLY A 465 -1.43 -18.24 57.68
C GLY A 465 -0.42 -18.92 58.60
N LEU A 466 0.85 -18.48 58.58
CA LEU A 466 1.91 -19.01 59.46
C LEU A 466 1.62 -18.75 60.95
N ALA A 467 1.14 -17.55 61.29
CA ALA A 467 0.77 -17.23 62.67
C ALA A 467 -0.37 -18.12 63.19
N LEU A 468 -1.41 -18.35 62.37
CA LEU A 468 -2.55 -19.21 62.72
C LEU A 468 -2.15 -20.69 62.85
N GLN A 469 -1.23 -21.16 61.99
CA GLN A 469 -0.67 -22.50 62.08
C GLN A 469 0.09 -22.70 63.39
N GLY A 470 0.92 -21.73 63.79
CA GLY A 470 1.63 -21.74 65.08
C GLY A 470 0.71 -21.75 66.30
N GLN A 471 -0.49 -21.16 66.20
CA GLN A 471 -1.52 -21.19 67.23
C GLN A 471 -2.37 -22.48 67.22
N GLY A 472 -2.10 -23.40 66.28
CA GLY A 472 -2.81 -24.66 66.13
C GLY A 472 -4.19 -24.55 65.46
N GLN A 473 -4.54 -23.39 64.91
CA GLN A 473 -5.77 -23.10 64.17
C GLN A 473 -5.60 -23.44 62.68
N LEU A 474 -5.42 -24.73 62.41
CA LEU A 474 -4.95 -25.23 61.10
C LEU A 474 -5.92 -24.97 59.94
N ASP A 475 -7.23 -24.96 60.18
CA ASP A 475 -8.24 -24.70 59.14
C ASP A 475 -8.17 -23.27 58.61
N MET A 476 -8.09 -22.29 59.52
CA MET A 476 -7.97 -20.88 59.15
C MET A 476 -6.60 -20.57 58.51
N ALA A 477 -5.56 -21.31 58.92
CA ALA A 477 -4.26 -21.24 58.26
C ALA A 477 -4.34 -21.72 56.80
N PHE A 478 -5.05 -22.82 56.54
CA PHE A 478 -5.27 -23.31 55.18
C PHE A 478 -6.01 -22.29 54.31
N ASP A 479 -7.09 -21.71 54.82
CA ASP A 479 -7.87 -20.67 54.11
C ASP A 479 -7.04 -19.43 53.75
N ARG A 480 -6.06 -19.07 54.58
CA ARG A 480 -5.14 -17.96 54.31
C ARG A 480 -4.09 -18.32 53.27
N PHE A 481 -3.48 -19.50 53.36
CA PHE A 481 -2.50 -19.94 52.36
C PHE A 481 -3.08 -20.12 50.96
N ARG A 482 -4.34 -20.55 50.84
CA ARG A 482 -5.04 -20.70 49.55
C ARG A 482 -5.29 -19.37 48.81
N ARG A 483 -5.20 -18.24 49.51
CA ARG A 483 -5.34 -16.88 48.94
C ARG A 483 -4.02 -16.30 48.46
N VAL A 484 -2.91 -16.99 48.69
CA VAL A 484 -1.57 -16.58 48.26
C VAL A 484 -1.27 -17.26 46.93
N PRO A 485 -0.78 -16.54 45.91
CA PRO A 485 -0.31 -17.16 44.67
C PRO A 485 0.71 -18.28 44.95
N ALA A 486 0.60 -19.35 44.17
CA ALA A 486 1.45 -20.52 44.29
C ALA A 486 2.93 -20.16 44.14
N SER A 487 3.72 -20.44 45.16
CA SER A 487 5.18 -20.36 45.13
C SER A 487 5.75 -21.53 45.91
N GLU A 488 6.98 -21.94 45.59
CA GLU A 488 7.67 -23.05 46.27
C GLU A 488 7.65 -22.89 47.80
N ALA A 489 7.80 -21.65 48.27
CA ALA A 489 7.80 -21.33 49.69
C ALA A 489 6.40 -21.42 50.34
N VAL A 490 5.32 -21.14 49.61
CA VAL A 490 3.93 -21.35 50.08
C VAL A 490 3.56 -22.84 50.06
N LEU A 491 3.96 -23.56 49.01
CA LEU A 491 3.81 -25.01 48.93
C LEU A 491 4.56 -25.71 50.07
N GLY A 492 5.73 -25.20 50.46
CA GLY A 492 6.44 -25.63 51.66
C GLY A 492 5.63 -25.43 52.95
N ASN A 493 4.97 -24.29 53.12
CA ASN A 493 4.13 -24.01 54.29
C ASN A 493 2.88 -24.91 54.29
N LEU A 494 2.20 -25.06 53.14
CA LEU A 494 1.05 -25.95 52.98
C LEU A 494 1.43 -27.42 53.28
N TYR A 495 2.61 -27.86 52.83
CA TYR A 495 3.11 -29.20 53.13
C TYR A 495 3.35 -29.40 54.63
N SER A 496 3.90 -28.39 55.32
CA SER A 496 4.02 -28.44 56.78
C SER A 496 2.66 -28.47 57.48
N LEU A 497 1.68 -27.72 56.96
CA LEU A 497 0.32 -27.69 57.47
C LEU A 497 -0.38 -29.05 57.31
N ALA A 498 -0.17 -29.72 56.18
CA ALA A 498 -0.69 -31.06 55.94
C ALA A 498 -0.13 -32.09 56.95
N LEU A 499 1.17 -32.00 57.26
CA LEU A 499 1.79 -32.82 58.31
C LEU A 499 1.21 -32.52 59.70
N ASP A 500 0.85 -31.26 59.99
CA ASP A 500 0.18 -30.89 61.25
C ASP A 500 -1.20 -31.51 61.37
N PHE A 501 -1.95 -31.58 60.27
CA PHE A 501 -3.22 -32.31 60.20
C PHE A 501 -3.02 -33.83 60.38
N GLU A 502 -1.98 -34.44 59.79
CA GLU A 502 -1.62 -35.86 60.01
C GLU A 502 -1.30 -36.14 61.48
N ARG A 503 -0.53 -35.26 62.15
CA ARG A 503 -0.18 -35.39 63.59
C ARG A 503 -1.42 -35.39 64.48
N LYS A 504 -2.46 -34.64 64.11
CA LYS A 504 -3.75 -34.59 64.82
C LYS A 504 -4.75 -35.68 64.37
N ARG A 505 -4.32 -36.65 63.54
CA ARG A 505 -5.15 -37.72 62.95
C ARG A 505 -6.33 -37.21 62.11
N GLN A 506 -6.24 -35.99 61.58
CA GLN A 506 -7.27 -35.39 60.71
C GLN A 506 -6.95 -35.66 59.24
N PHE A 507 -6.97 -36.94 58.85
CA PHE A 507 -6.51 -37.40 57.52
C PHE A 507 -7.34 -36.85 56.36
N ASN A 508 -8.64 -36.59 56.54
CA ASN A 508 -9.49 -35.98 55.52
C ASN A 508 -9.06 -34.54 55.19
N LYS A 509 -8.63 -33.79 56.22
CA LYS A 509 -8.15 -32.42 56.06
C LYS A 509 -6.74 -32.41 55.48
N ALA A 510 -5.86 -33.30 55.95
CA ALA A 510 -4.53 -33.51 55.36
C ALA A 510 -4.63 -33.85 53.87
N HIS A 511 -5.58 -34.70 53.48
CA HIS A 511 -5.88 -35.01 52.08
C HIS A 511 -6.22 -33.76 51.27
N SER A 512 -7.12 -32.90 51.76
CA SER A 512 -7.49 -31.66 51.06
C SER A 512 -6.32 -30.68 50.87
N VAL A 513 -5.38 -30.63 51.82
CA VAL A 513 -4.18 -29.80 51.71
C VAL A 513 -3.20 -30.41 50.70
N TYR A 514 -2.98 -31.73 50.73
CA TYR A 514 -2.13 -32.43 49.75
C TYR A 514 -2.71 -32.39 48.33
N GLU A 515 -4.02 -32.46 48.18
CA GLU A 515 -4.71 -32.32 46.90
C GLU A 515 -4.50 -30.91 46.33
N HIS A 516 -4.60 -29.88 47.17
CA HIS A 516 -4.34 -28.50 46.77
C HIS A 516 -2.87 -28.29 46.34
N ILE A 517 -1.92 -28.93 47.03
CA ILE A 517 -0.50 -28.91 46.63
C ILE A 517 -0.30 -29.66 45.30
N ALA A 518 -0.87 -30.86 45.15
CA ALA A 518 -0.73 -31.69 43.95
C ALA A 518 -1.39 -31.07 42.71
N ALA A 519 -2.49 -30.32 42.88
CA ALA A 519 -3.11 -29.55 41.81
C ALA A 519 -2.22 -28.41 41.29
N THR A 520 -1.26 -27.96 42.11
CA THR A 520 -0.34 -26.88 41.77
C THR A 520 1.00 -27.42 41.25
N ASP A 521 1.59 -28.38 41.97
CA ASP A 521 2.80 -29.09 41.57
C ASP A 521 2.69 -30.57 41.98
N VAL A 522 2.48 -31.41 40.96
CA VAL A 522 2.29 -32.85 41.09
C VAL A 522 3.53 -33.54 41.67
N ASN A 523 4.73 -32.99 41.44
CA ASN A 523 6.01 -33.57 41.82
C ASN A 523 6.62 -32.91 43.06
N PHE A 524 5.87 -32.08 43.77
CA PHE A 524 6.37 -31.40 44.97
C PHE A 524 6.66 -32.42 46.09
N LYS A 525 7.94 -32.67 46.37
CA LYS A 525 8.42 -33.63 47.38
C LYS A 525 7.79 -35.03 47.21
N ASP A 526 7.24 -35.61 48.27
CA ASP A 526 6.58 -36.92 48.33
C ASP A 526 5.04 -36.80 48.38
N VAL A 527 4.48 -35.68 47.90
CA VAL A 527 3.04 -35.38 48.00
C VAL A 527 2.16 -36.44 47.37
N GLN A 528 2.53 -37.05 46.24
CA GLN A 528 1.75 -38.14 45.63
C GLN A 528 1.62 -39.36 46.54
N GLN A 529 2.73 -39.75 47.19
CA GLN A 529 2.73 -40.88 48.12
C GLN A 529 1.91 -40.55 49.38
N LYS A 530 2.04 -39.33 49.89
CA LYS A 530 1.30 -38.82 51.06
C LYS A 530 -0.19 -38.65 50.79
N LEU A 531 -0.58 -38.14 49.62
CA LEU A 531 -1.96 -37.96 49.18
C LEU A 531 -2.68 -39.31 49.12
N ASN A 532 -2.09 -40.30 48.44
CA ASN A 532 -2.65 -41.65 48.34
C ASN A 532 -2.76 -42.31 49.73
N ARG A 533 -1.76 -42.11 50.60
CA ARG A 533 -1.80 -42.61 51.98
C ARG A 533 -2.89 -41.94 52.82
N ALA A 534 -3.02 -40.62 52.75
CA ALA A 534 -4.05 -39.88 53.46
C ALA A 534 -5.45 -40.26 52.98
N LYS A 535 -5.61 -40.51 51.67
CA LYS A 535 -6.84 -41.03 51.05
C LYS A 535 -7.22 -42.40 51.60
N HIS A 536 -6.32 -43.38 51.54
CA HIS A 536 -6.57 -44.72 52.09
C HIS A 536 -6.87 -44.71 53.60
N LEU A 537 -6.17 -43.87 54.38
CA LEU A 537 -6.42 -43.73 55.81
C LEU A 537 -7.75 -43.04 56.11
N SER A 538 -8.19 -42.09 55.28
CA SER A 538 -9.51 -41.48 55.40
C SER A 538 -10.65 -42.47 55.09
N GLU A 539 -10.45 -43.34 54.10
CA GLU A 539 -11.43 -44.35 53.67
C GLU A 539 -11.50 -45.53 54.67
N THR A 540 -10.37 -45.92 55.28
CA THR A 540 -10.30 -47.04 56.24
C THR A 540 -10.99 -46.72 57.58
N VAL A 541 -11.02 -45.45 58.01
CA VAL A 541 -11.67 -45.04 59.27
C VAL A 541 -13.20 -45.11 59.17
N ILE A 542 -13.77 -45.24 57.97
CA ILE A 542 -15.23 -45.31 57.74
C ILE A 542 -15.75 -46.76 57.73
N LEU A 543 -14.89 -47.78 57.57
CA LEU A 543 -15.29 -49.19 57.44
C LEU A 543 -14.68 -50.13 58.50
N GLY A 544 -15.01 -49.89 59.77
CA GLY A 544 -14.65 -50.75 60.91
C GLY A 544 -15.85 -51.43 61.56
N GLY A 545 -16.28 -52.58 61.03
CA GLY A 545 -17.25 -53.49 61.68
C GLY A 545 -17.56 -54.79 60.89
N GLY A 546 -16.84 -55.89 61.16
CA GLY A 546 -17.32 -57.29 60.99
C GLY A 546 -16.78 -58.19 59.85
N SER A 547 -16.02 -59.23 60.25
CA SER A 547 -15.85 -60.64 59.77
C SER A 547 -15.69 -61.07 58.27
N HIS A 548 -14.68 -61.93 58.03
CA HIS A 548 -14.24 -62.68 56.81
C HIS A 548 -15.26 -63.68 56.18
N PRO A 549 -14.93 -64.40 55.06
CA PRO A 549 -14.24 -64.03 53.81
C PRO A 549 -14.94 -64.61 52.54
N GLY A 550 -14.71 -64.02 51.37
CA GLY A 550 -15.01 -64.64 50.07
C GLY A 550 -16.09 -63.93 49.26
N GLY A 551 -15.68 -63.29 48.17
CA GLY A 551 -16.56 -62.63 47.22
C GLY A 551 -15.80 -61.65 46.35
N THR A 552 -15.13 -62.17 45.32
CA THR A 552 -14.63 -61.36 44.20
C THR A 552 -15.82 -60.68 43.52
N ILE A 553 -15.85 -59.36 43.51
CA ILE A 553 -16.53 -58.59 42.47
C ILE A 553 -15.52 -57.56 41.97
N LEU A 554 -14.97 -57.87 40.80
CA LEU A 554 -14.38 -56.90 39.88
C LEU A 554 -15.40 -55.78 39.62
N LEU A 555 -14.98 -54.52 39.65
CA LEU A 555 -15.45 -53.50 38.72
C LEU A 555 -14.53 -52.26 38.77
N ASP A 556 -14.17 -51.85 37.55
CA ASP A 556 -13.35 -50.71 37.16
C ASP A 556 -13.83 -49.35 37.67
N GLY A 557 -12.86 -48.45 37.88
CA GLY A 557 -12.77 -47.23 37.07
C GLY A 557 -13.49 -45.94 37.50
N ALA A 558 -12.71 -44.85 37.38
CA ALA A 558 -13.10 -43.44 37.15
C ALA A 558 -13.50 -42.61 38.40
N SER A 559 -13.29 -41.28 38.50
CA SER A 559 -13.03 -40.24 37.49
C SER A 559 -12.69 -38.91 38.20
N MET A 560 -11.64 -38.20 37.76
CA MET A 560 -11.65 -36.72 37.79
C MET A 560 -12.51 -36.25 36.61
N GLU A 561 -13.51 -35.41 36.85
CA GLU A 561 -14.35 -34.86 35.79
C GLU A 561 -13.53 -33.87 34.94
N LYS A 562 -13.33 -34.19 33.65
CA LYS A 562 -12.66 -33.30 32.70
C LYS A 562 -13.60 -32.14 32.31
N PRO A 563 -13.07 -30.93 32.03
CA PRO A 563 -13.87 -29.75 31.66
C PRO A 563 -14.73 -30.00 30.41
N MET A 564 -15.91 -29.36 30.38
CA MET A 564 -16.90 -29.49 29.29
C MET A 564 -16.99 -28.19 28.50
N LEU A 565 -17.22 -28.30 27.18
CA LEU A 565 -17.59 -27.20 26.30
C LEU A 565 -18.77 -27.64 25.41
N GLY A 566 -19.90 -26.99 25.57
CA GLY A 566 -21.20 -27.45 25.14
C GLY A 566 -21.50 -28.84 25.70
N ARG A 567 -21.78 -29.80 24.82
CA ARG A 567 -21.95 -31.22 25.19
C ARG A 567 -20.66 -32.04 25.20
N TYR A 568 -19.53 -31.46 24.82
CA TYR A 568 -18.30 -32.19 24.57
C TYR A 568 -17.36 -32.11 25.77
N GLN A 569 -16.76 -33.23 26.12
CA GLN A 569 -15.72 -33.29 27.15
C GLN A 569 -14.37 -32.94 26.52
N VAL A 570 -13.70 -31.91 27.03
CA VAL A 570 -12.38 -31.48 26.55
C VAL A 570 -11.31 -32.44 27.08
N GLU A 571 -10.50 -33.00 26.19
CA GLU A 571 -9.45 -33.97 26.55
C GLU A 571 -8.07 -33.32 26.60
N LYS A 572 -7.70 -32.53 25.59
CA LYS A 572 -6.41 -31.81 25.52
C LYS A 572 -6.48 -30.67 24.49
N GLU A 573 -5.58 -29.70 24.62
CA GLU A 573 -5.33 -28.68 23.59
C GLU A 573 -4.56 -29.29 22.40
N LEU A 574 -4.97 -28.97 21.18
CA LEU A 574 -4.31 -29.39 19.94
C LEU A 574 -3.41 -28.27 19.37
N GLY A 575 -3.81 -27.00 19.57
CA GLY A 575 -3.00 -25.85 19.19
C GLY A 575 -3.74 -24.52 19.35
N LYS A 576 -2.97 -23.44 19.34
CA LYS A 576 -3.45 -22.06 19.44
C LYS A 576 -3.13 -21.30 18.15
N GLY A 577 -4.18 -20.84 17.46
CA GLY A 577 -4.07 -20.05 16.23
C GLY A 577 -4.30 -18.55 16.48
N ALA A 578 -4.21 -17.75 15.40
CA ALA A 578 -4.44 -16.31 15.43
C ALA A 578 -5.87 -15.91 15.84
N MET A 579 -6.85 -16.80 15.64
CA MET A 579 -8.28 -16.54 15.87
C MET A 579 -8.84 -17.33 17.06
N GLY A 580 -8.01 -18.05 17.84
CA GLY A 580 -8.44 -18.79 19.02
C GLY A 580 -7.77 -20.16 19.22
N VAL A 581 -8.29 -20.96 20.15
CA VAL A 581 -7.70 -22.24 20.58
C VAL A 581 -8.50 -23.43 20.06
N VAL A 582 -7.81 -24.48 19.61
CA VAL A 582 -8.39 -25.74 19.15
C VAL A 582 -8.12 -26.84 20.16
N TYR A 583 -9.17 -27.52 20.61
CA TYR A 583 -9.11 -28.62 21.57
C TYR A 583 -9.51 -29.95 20.92
N GLN A 584 -8.94 -31.05 21.38
CA GLN A 584 -9.50 -32.39 21.20
C GLN A 584 -10.57 -32.59 22.26
N GLY A 585 -11.77 -32.98 21.83
CA GLY A 585 -12.86 -33.33 22.73
C GLY A 585 -13.47 -34.67 22.39
N LYS A 586 -14.37 -35.13 23.27
CA LYS A 586 -15.12 -36.36 23.10
C LYS A 586 -16.60 -36.10 23.37
N ASP A 587 -17.46 -36.54 22.47
CA ASP A 587 -18.91 -36.59 22.71
C ASP A 587 -19.21 -37.76 23.66
N PRO A 588 -19.65 -37.50 24.90
CA PRO A 588 -19.88 -38.56 25.88
C PRO A 588 -21.10 -39.42 25.55
N LYS A 589 -22.04 -38.93 24.71
CA LYS A 589 -23.27 -39.67 24.37
C LYS A 589 -23.03 -40.76 23.34
N ILE A 590 -22.18 -40.49 22.35
CA ILE A 590 -21.90 -41.42 21.23
C ILE A 590 -20.44 -41.88 21.18
N GLY A 591 -19.59 -41.42 22.11
CA GLY A 591 -18.18 -41.81 22.21
C GLY A 591 -17.27 -41.26 21.11
N ARG A 592 -17.73 -40.28 20.31
CA ARG A 592 -17.02 -39.74 19.15
C ARG A 592 -15.95 -38.73 19.55
N VAL A 593 -14.75 -38.85 18.98
CA VAL A 593 -13.69 -37.84 19.12
C VAL A 593 -13.92 -36.70 18.13
N VAL A 594 -13.79 -35.46 18.58
CA VAL A 594 -14.03 -34.24 17.81
C VAL A 594 -12.90 -33.22 18.02
N ALA A 595 -12.72 -32.32 17.07
CA ALA A 595 -11.94 -31.10 17.26
C ALA A 595 -12.90 -29.95 17.61
N ILE A 596 -12.54 -29.10 18.57
CA ILE A 596 -13.38 -28.00 19.06
C ILE A 596 -12.58 -26.71 18.95
N LYS A 597 -12.94 -25.85 18.00
CA LYS A 597 -12.33 -24.52 17.82
C LYS A 597 -13.11 -23.49 18.62
N THR A 598 -12.42 -22.67 19.40
CA THR A 598 -13.02 -21.66 20.29
C THR A 598 -12.57 -20.25 19.91
N MET A 599 -13.46 -19.26 20.03
CA MET A 599 -13.19 -17.85 19.72
C MET A 599 -13.78 -16.93 20.79
N ALA A 600 -12.97 -16.01 21.32
CA ALA A 600 -13.37 -15.00 22.30
C ALA A 600 -13.78 -13.69 21.60
N LEU A 601 -14.97 -13.67 20.99
CA LEU A 601 -15.44 -12.53 20.18
C LEU A 601 -15.49 -11.21 20.97
N SER A 602 -15.71 -11.28 22.29
CA SER A 602 -15.76 -10.14 23.21
C SER A 602 -14.43 -9.41 23.44
N GLU A 603 -13.29 -10.05 23.12
CA GLU A 603 -11.97 -9.42 23.21
C GLU A 603 -11.70 -8.51 22.00
N GLU A 604 -12.18 -8.90 20.82
CA GLU A 604 -11.93 -8.21 19.55
C GLU A 604 -12.97 -7.13 19.22
N PHE A 605 -14.24 -7.36 19.59
CA PHE A 605 -15.38 -6.49 19.26
C PHE A 605 -16.05 -5.94 20.53
N SER A 606 -16.79 -4.83 20.43
CA SER A 606 -17.52 -4.24 21.57
C SER A 606 -18.76 -3.47 21.12
N GLY A 607 -19.77 -3.39 21.97
CA GLY A 607 -21.01 -2.68 21.65
C GLY A 607 -21.78 -3.39 20.52
N ASP A 608 -22.38 -2.63 19.62
CA ASP A 608 -23.19 -3.15 18.51
C ASP A 608 -22.36 -4.01 17.53
N ASP A 609 -21.06 -3.75 17.39
CA ASP A 609 -20.14 -4.52 16.54
C ASP A 609 -19.94 -5.96 17.05
N LEU A 610 -20.02 -6.19 18.38
CA LEU A 610 -19.93 -7.54 18.95
C LEU A 610 -21.18 -8.36 18.63
N VAL A 611 -22.34 -7.73 18.62
CA VAL A 611 -23.62 -8.37 18.31
C VAL A 611 -23.63 -8.79 16.83
N ASP A 612 -23.22 -7.89 15.93
CA ASP A 612 -23.15 -8.17 14.49
C ASP A 612 -22.06 -9.20 14.14
N ALA A 613 -20.89 -9.17 14.79
CA ALA A 613 -19.85 -10.19 14.61
C ALA A 613 -20.32 -11.58 15.05
N ARG A 614 -21.05 -11.66 16.17
CA ARG A 614 -21.64 -12.91 16.68
C ARG A 614 -22.70 -13.47 15.74
N GLU A 615 -23.62 -12.65 15.25
CA GLU A 615 -24.67 -13.08 14.31
C GLU A 615 -24.07 -13.56 12.98
N ARG A 616 -23.05 -12.86 12.48
CA ARG A 616 -22.29 -13.30 11.30
C ARG A 616 -21.61 -14.66 11.54
N PHE A 617 -20.93 -14.85 12.67
CA PHE A 617 -20.25 -16.12 13.02
C PHE A 617 -21.16 -17.34 12.94
N PHE A 618 -22.32 -17.30 13.61
CA PHE A 618 -23.24 -18.43 13.60
C PHE A 618 -23.86 -18.67 12.22
N ARG A 619 -24.16 -17.61 11.48
CA ARG A 619 -24.70 -17.73 10.12
C ARG A 619 -23.69 -18.36 9.15
N GLU A 620 -22.41 -18.05 9.30
CA GLU A 620 -21.38 -18.64 8.46
C GLU A 620 -21.12 -20.12 8.85
N ALA A 621 -21.06 -20.43 10.15
CA ALA A 621 -20.96 -21.80 10.64
C ALA A 621 -22.14 -22.68 10.18
N GLU A 622 -23.36 -22.14 10.18
CA GLU A 622 -24.55 -22.83 9.66
C GLU A 622 -24.43 -23.10 8.15
N THR A 623 -23.92 -22.13 7.40
CA THR A 623 -23.74 -22.24 5.94
C THR A 623 -22.66 -23.27 5.60
N ALA A 624 -21.55 -23.28 6.34
CA ALA A 624 -20.48 -24.26 6.18
C ALA A 624 -20.89 -25.67 6.63
N GLY A 625 -21.72 -25.79 7.67
CA GLY A 625 -22.23 -27.09 8.16
C GLY A 625 -23.14 -27.83 7.18
N ARG A 626 -23.62 -27.18 6.12
CA ARG A 626 -24.39 -27.80 5.03
C ARG A 626 -23.50 -28.51 4.00
N LEU A 627 -22.19 -28.27 4.01
CA LEU A 627 -21.26 -28.87 3.06
C LEU A 627 -20.95 -30.31 3.47
N GLN A 628 -21.18 -31.24 2.54
CA GLN A 628 -20.85 -32.66 2.71
C GLN A 628 -19.99 -33.12 1.54
N HIS A 629 -18.68 -33.15 1.75
CA HIS A 629 -17.71 -33.53 0.73
C HIS A 629 -16.53 -34.26 1.37
N GLN A 630 -15.99 -35.27 0.69
CA GLN A 630 -14.88 -36.08 1.21
C GLN A 630 -13.65 -35.22 1.56
N ASN A 631 -13.39 -34.17 0.79
CA ASN A 631 -12.26 -33.26 1.00
C ASN A 631 -12.61 -31.96 1.77
N ILE A 632 -13.78 -31.88 2.41
CA ILE A 632 -14.14 -30.76 3.29
C ILE A 632 -14.32 -31.30 4.71
N VAL A 633 -13.83 -30.57 5.71
CA VAL A 633 -14.04 -30.93 7.12
C VAL A 633 -15.52 -30.86 7.47
N THR A 634 -16.04 -31.88 8.14
CA THR A 634 -17.46 -31.88 8.55
C THR A 634 -17.63 -31.10 9.85
N ILE A 635 -18.51 -30.11 9.86
CA ILE A 635 -18.94 -29.42 11.09
C ILE A 635 -20.11 -30.19 11.71
N PHE A 636 -19.99 -30.53 12.99
CA PHE A 636 -21.01 -31.30 13.71
C PHE A 636 -21.93 -30.44 14.57
N ASP A 637 -21.38 -29.37 15.15
CA ASP A 637 -22.11 -28.50 16.08
C ASP A 637 -21.43 -27.12 16.15
N ALA A 638 -22.21 -26.09 16.47
CA ALA A 638 -21.70 -24.75 16.76
C ALA A 638 -22.56 -24.10 17.84
N GLY A 639 -21.94 -23.43 18.81
CA GLY A 639 -22.64 -22.84 19.95
C GLY A 639 -21.85 -21.76 20.66
N GLU A 640 -22.42 -21.23 21.73
CA GLU A 640 -21.78 -20.26 22.62
C GLU A 640 -21.90 -20.76 24.07
N GLU A 641 -20.81 -20.71 24.81
CA GLU A 641 -20.81 -21.01 26.24
C GLU A 641 -19.80 -20.11 26.97
N HIS A 642 -20.21 -19.48 28.08
CA HIS A 642 -19.35 -18.58 28.87
C HIS A 642 -18.66 -17.48 28.02
N ASP A 643 -19.40 -16.84 27.11
CA ASP A 643 -18.90 -15.81 26.17
C ASP A 643 -17.81 -16.29 25.17
N LEU A 644 -17.62 -17.61 25.05
CA LEU A 644 -16.79 -18.25 24.03
C LEU A 644 -17.67 -18.91 22.96
N ALA A 645 -17.52 -18.46 21.72
CA ALA A 645 -18.13 -19.14 20.58
C ALA A 645 -17.30 -20.38 20.23
N TYR A 646 -17.95 -21.51 19.96
CA TYR A 646 -17.27 -22.75 19.61
C TYR A 646 -17.86 -23.41 18.36
N ILE A 647 -17.00 -24.13 17.63
CA ILE A 647 -17.38 -25.01 16.52
C ILE A 647 -16.75 -26.38 16.77
N ALA A 648 -17.60 -27.41 16.87
CA ALA A 648 -17.17 -28.80 16.95
C ALA A 648 -17.19 -29.43 15.56
N MET A 649 -16.07 -29.99 15.15
CA MET A 649 -15.82 -30.52 13.81
C MET A 649 -15.10 -31.87 13.85
N GLU A 650 -15.01 -32.50 12.68
CA GLU A 650 -14.25 -33.73 12.46
C GLU A 650 -12.81 -33.60 12.98
N PHE A 651 -12.37 -34.55 13.80
CA PHE A 651 -10.99 -34.61 14.28
C PHE A 651 -10.09 -35.24 13.21
N LEU A 652 -9.11 -34.48 12.73
CA LEU A 652 -8.16 -34.89 11.69
C LEU A 652 -6.81 -35.24 12.33
N LYS A 653 -6.19 -36.35 11.89
CA LYS A 653 -4.92 -36.86 12.44
C LYS A 653 -3.67 -36.41 11.68
N GLY A 654 -3.83 -35.87 10.48
CA GLY A 654 -2.73 -35.35 9.65
C GLY A 654 -2.15 -34.03 10.14
N SER A 655 -1.15 -33.51 9.42
CA SER A 655 -0.60 -32.15 9.62
C SER A 655 -1.10 -31.21 8.52
N ASP A 656 -1.02 -29.91 8.78
CA ASP A 656 -1.30 -28.90 7.75
C ASP A 656 -0.13 -28.77 6.76
N LEU A 657 -0.39 -28.16 5.60
CA LEU A 657 0.62 -28.04 4.54
C LEU A 657 1.68 -26.95 4.81
N ALA A 658 1.58 -26.14 5.87
CA ALA A 658 2.51 -25.04 6.12
C ALA A 658 3.95 -25.52 6.38
N GLU A 659 4.11 -26.74 6.91
CA GLU A 659 5.44 -27.34 7.08
C GLU A 659 6.15 -27.60 5.74
N HIS A 660 5.38 -27.72 4.65
CA HIS A 660 5.86 -28.05 3.31
C HIS A 660 6.06 -26.85 2.38
N THR A 661 6.10 -25.63 2.93
CA THR A 661 6.25 -24.39 2.15
C THR A 661 7.66 -23.80 2.17
N LYS A 662 8.66 -24.56 2.63
CA LYS A 662 10.06 -24.13 2.73
C LYS A 662 10.91 -24.95 1.76
N PRO A 663 11.94 -24.36 1.09
CA PRO A 663 12.75 -25.07 0.10
C PRO A 663 13.37 -26.39 0.59
N GLY A 664 13.67 -26.50 1.88
CA GLY A 664 14.23 -27.72 2.49
C GLY A 664 13.22 -28.81 2.88
N ASN A 665 11.91 -28.60 2.69
CA ASN A 665 10.86 -29.56 3.08
C ASN A 665 9.70 -29.63 2.07
N LEU A 666 9.99 -29.40 0.79
CA LEU A 666 8.97 -29.45 -0.27
C LEU A 666 8.50 -30.89 -0.52
N MET A 667 7.22 -31.04 -0.87
CA MET A 667 6.66 -32.31 -1.29
C MET A 667 7.01 -32.63 -2.76
N PRO A 668 6.95 -33.92 -3.16
CA PRO A 668 7.02 -34.29 -4.57
C PRO A 668 5.97 -33.55 -5.40
N VAL A 669 6.34 -33.10 -6.61
CA VAL A 669 5.45 -32.32 -7.49
C VAL A 669 4.16 -33.07 -7.79
N SER A 670 4.23 -34.38 -8.02
CA SER A 670 3.07 -35.24 -8.23
C SER A 670 2.09 -35.23 -7.04
N THR A 671 2.63 -35.24 -5.81
CA THR A 671 1.83 -35.11 -4.59
C THR A 671 1.19 -33.73 -4.49
N VAL A 672 1.96 -32.65 -4.75
CA VAL A 672 1.43 -31.28 -4.73
C VAL A 672 0.27 -31.12 -5.72
N VAL A 673 0.46 -31.58 -6.96
CA VAL A 673 -0.57 -31.52 -8.02
C VAL A 673 -1.82 -32.32 -7.61
N SER A 674 -1.66 -33.54 -7.08
CA SER A 674 -2.76 -34.37 -6.59
C SER A 674 -3.54 -33.71 -5.44
N VAL A 675 -2.83 -33.13 -4.46
CA VAL A 675 -3.44 -32.47 -3.31
C VAL A 675 -4.19 -31.21 -3.76
N VAL A 676 -3.55 -30.33 -4.53
CA VAL A 676 -4.15 -29.08 -5.01
C VAL A 676 -5.35 -29.34 -5.93
N SER A 677 -5.30 -30.39 -6.76
CA SER A 677 -6.42 -30.82 -7.59
C SER A 677 -7.65 -31.22 -6.75
N ARG A 678 -7.46 -31.99 -5.67
CA ARG A 678 -8.55 -32.35 -4.74
C ARG A 678 -9.11 -31.14 -3.99
N VAL A 679 -8.25 -30.18 -3.62
CA VAL A 679 -8.69 -28.90 -3.03
C VAL A 679 -9.51 -28.08 -4.03
N ALA A 680 -9.08 -28.00 -5.29
CA ALA A 680 -9.84 -27.33 -6.34
C ALA A 680 -11.23 -27.96 -6.56
N GLN A 681 -11.36 -29.29 -6.49
CA GLN A 681 -12.65 -29.98 -6.55
C GLN A 681 -13.54 -29.68 -5.33
N ALA A 682 -12.95 -29.63 -4.13
CA ALA A 682 -13.66 -29.26 -2.91
C ALA A 682 -14.20 -27.82 -2.99
N LEU A 683 -13.40 -26.88 -3.52
CA LEU A 683 -13.82 -25.51 -3.76
C LEU A 683 -14.94 -25.43 -4.80
N ASP A 684 -14.85 -26.19 -5.90
CA ASP A 684 -15.90 -26.25 -6.92
C ASP A 684 -17.25 -26.68 -6.32
N TYR A 685 -17.23 -27.72 -5.48
CA TYR A 685 -18.40 -28.18 -4.75
C TYR A 685 -18.99 -27.08 -3.84
N ALA A 686 -18.15 -26.40 -3.05
CA ALA A 686 -18.59 -25.33 -2.17
C ALA A 686 -19.16 -24.13 -2.94
N HIS A 687 -18.52 -23.72 -4.04
CA HIS A 687 -18.96 -22.60 -4.87
C HIS A 687 -20.32 -22.85 -5.52
N ARG A 688 -20.62 -24.09 -5.93
CA ARG A 688 -21.95 -24.49 -6.42
C ARG A 688 -23.03 -24.35 -5.36
N GLN A 689 -22.67 -24.52 -4.09
CA GLN A 689 -23.53 -24.30 -2.93
C GLN A 689 -23.53 -22.83 -2.45
N GLN A 690 -22.96 -21.91 -3.23
CA GLN A 690 -22.83 -20.48 -2.91
C GLN A 690 -22.02 -20.20 -1.64
N VAL A 691 -21.10 -21.09 -1.28
CA VAL A 691 -20.17 -20.93 -0.14
C VAL A 691 -18.78 -20.62 -0.68
N VAL A 692 -18.21 -19.48 -0.26
CA VAL A 692 -16.85 -19.03 -0.64
C VAL A 692 -15.97 -19.10 0.61
N HIS A 693 -14.76 -19.63 0.48
CA HIS A 693 -13.85 -19.89 1.59
C HIS A 693 -13.17 -18.61 2.13
N ARG A 694 -12.66 -17.77 1.23
CA ARG A 694 -11.96 -16.47 1.45
C ARG A 694 -10.60 -16.51 2.14
N ASP A 695 -10.24 -17.58 2.85
CA ASP A 695 -8.92 -17.73 3.51
C ASP A 695 -8.18 -19.02 3.10
N ILE A 696 -7.98 -19.25 1.80
CA ILE A 696 -7.23 -20.42 1.32
C ILE A 696 -5.72 -20.21 1.48
N LYS A 697 -5.08 -21.08 2.27
CA LYS A 697 -3.64 -21.07 2.56
C LYS A 697 -3.16 -22.44 3.06
N PRO A 698 -1.85 -22.74 3.06
CA PRO A 698 -1.30 -24.03 3.50
C PRO A 698 -1.79 -24.48 4.89
N ALA A 699 -1.91 -23.55 5.84
CA ALA A 699 -2.34 -23.85 7.22
C ALA A 699 -3.81 -24.33 7.34
N ASN A 700 -4.63 -24.13 6.29
CA ASN A 700 -6.05 -24.52 6.27
C ASN A 700 -6.29 -25.78 5.41
N ILE A 701 -5.21 -26.46 4.98
CA ILE A 701 -5.28 -27.71 4.23
C ILE A 701 -4.58 -28.79 5.04
N MET A 702 -5.36 -29.77 5.50
CA MET A 702 -4.86 -30.92 6.25
C MET A 702 -4.56 -32.06 5.30
N TYR A 703 -3.38 -32.66 5.44
CA TYR A 703 -2.96 -33.81 4.66
C TYR A 703 -2.42 -34.92 5.58
N GLU A 704 -3.07 -36.08 5.52
CA GLU A 704 -2.61 -37.29 6.19
C GLU A 704 -1.95 -38.20 5.14
N ARG A 705 -0.62 -38.28 5.16
CA ARG A 705 0.17 -38.99 4.15
C ARG A 705 -0.12 -40.50 4.13
N ASP A 706 -0.28 -41.12 5.29
CA ASP A 706 -0.42 -42.58 5.40
C ASP A 706 -1.76 -43.09 4.84
N THR A 707 -2.79 -42.25 4.90
CA THR A 707 -4.14 -42.56 4.41
C THR A 707 -4.47 -41.84 3.10
N ASP A 708 -3.52 -41.06 2.56
CA ASP A 708 -3.70 -40.13 1.42
C ASP A 708 -5.00 -39.30 1.50
N THR A 709 -5.30 -38.77 2.69
CA THR A 709 -6.52 -38.01 2.93
C THR A 709 -6.23 -36.51 2.95
N VAL A 710 -6.94 -35.75 2.10
CA VAL A 710 -6.87 -34.27 2.03
C VAL A 710 -8.19 -33.68 2.49
N LYS A 711 -8.14 -32.71 3.42
CA LYS A 711 -9.30 -32.01 3.95
C LYS A 711 -9.05 -30.51 4.01
N VAL A 712 -9.98 -29.72 3.48
CA VAL A 712 -10.02 -28.27 3.62
C VAL A 712 -10.76 -27.92 4.93
N THR A 713 -10.13 -27.10 5.76
CA THR A 713 -10.66 -26.66 7.07
C THR A 713 -11.07 -25.18 7.03
N ASP A 714 -11.77 -24.70 8.06
CA ASP A 714 -12.07 -23.27 8.26
C ASP A 714 -12.95 -22.58 7.18
N PHE A 715 -13.83 -23.34 6.52
CA PHE A 715 -14.85 -22.77 5.63
C PHE A 715 -15.73 -21.75 6.35
N GLY A 716 -15.79 -20.53 5.82
CA GLY A 716 -16.77 -19.53 6.24
C GLY A 716 -16.60 -19.08 7.69
N ILE A 717 -15.39 -18.80 8.17
CA ILE A 717 -15.20 -18.06 9.43
C ILE A 717 -14.55 -16.68 9.16
N ALA A 718 -14.17 -16.42 7.90
CA ALA A 718 -13.34 -15.29 7.47
C ALA A 718 -14.12 -14.03 7.07
N ARG A 719 -15.45 -14.03 6.94
CA ARG A 719 -16.17 -12.79 6.54
C ARG A 719 -16.28 -11.78 7.68
N ILE A 720 -16.17 -12.24 8.91
CA ILE A 720 -16.16 -11.39 10.11
C ILE A 720 -14.94 -10.44 10.06
N THR A 721 -13.84 -10.89 9.46
CA THR A 721 -12.55 -10.18 9.37
C THR A 721 -12.36 -9.37 8.08
N ASP A 722 -13.07 -9.71 6.99
CA ASP A 722 -12.94 -9.04 5.68
C ASP A 722 -13.57 -7.64 5.60
N SER A 723 -14.44 -7.28 6.55
CA SER A 723 -15.26 -6.05 6.46
C SER A 723 -15.22 -5.13 7.69
N SER A 724 -14.60 -5.57 8.78
CA SER A 724 -14.63 -4.84 10.05
C SER A 724 -13.20 -4.46 10.45
N LYS A 725 -12.89 -3.15 10.51
CA LYS A 725 -11.65 -2.67 11.12
C LYS A 725 -11.65 -3.14 12.58
N THR A 726 -10.67 -3.95 12.96
CA THR A 726 -10.44 -4.25 14.37
C THR A 726 -10.05 -2.98 15.13
N LYS A 727 -10.18 -2.99 16.47
CA LYS A 727 -9.76 -1.88 17.35
C LYS A 727 -8.31 -1.41 17.12
N THR A 728 -7.47 -2.24 16.49
CA THR A 728 -6.06 -1.98 16.18
C THR A 728 -5.81 -1.51 14.73
N GLY A 729 -6.85 -1.42 13.88
CA GLY A 729 -6.72 -1.00 12.48
C GLY A 729 -6.05 -2.04 11.57
N LEU A 730 -5.82 -3.25 12.06
CA LEU A 730 -5.22 -4.36 11.31
C LEU A 730 -6.29 -5.15 10.56
N VAL A 731 -6.05 -5.41 9.27
CA VAL A 731 -6.75 -6.44 8.50
C VAL A 731 -6.41 -7.79 9.12
N LEU A 732 -7.39 -8.51 9.66
CA LEU A 732 -7.16 -9.87 10.17
C LEU A 732 -6.91 -10.80 8.98
N GLY A 733 -5.69 -11.29 8.82
CA GLY A 733 -5.31 -12.27 7.81
C GLY A 733 -3.82 -12.22 7.45
N THR A 734 -3.38 -13.20 6.66
CA THR A 734 -2.05 -13.17 6.02
C THR A 734 -2.24 -12.64 4.59
N PRO A 735 -1.98 -11.35 4.33
CA PRO A 735 -2.33 -10.71 3.06
C PRO A 735 -1.66 -11.35 1.84
N SER A 736 -0.58 -12.11 2.04
CA SER A 736 0.15 -12.83 0.99
C SER A 736 -0.70 -13.76 0.13
N PHE A 737 -1.84 -14.28 0.62
CA PHE A 737 -2.74 -15.17 -0.14
C PHE A 737 -4.02 -14.50 -0.62
N MET A 738 -4.27 -13.24 -0.24
CA MET A 738 -5.50 -12.55 -0.61
C MET A 738 -5.51 -12.21 -2.10
N SER A 739 -6.68 -12.33 -2.72
CA SER A 739 -6.89 -11.89 -4.10
C SER A 739 -6.91 -10.36 -4.23
N PRO A 740 -6.57 -9.79 -5.41
CA PRO A 740 -6.64 -8.35 -5.65
C PRO A 740 -8.01 -7.72 -5.31
N GLU A 741 -9.10 -8.44 -5.59
CA GLU A 741 -10.45 -7.99 -5.28
C GLU A 741 -10.78 -8.01 -3.78
N GLN A 742 -10.22 -8.95 -3.01
CA GLN A 742 -10.31 -8.95 -1.54
C GLN A 742 -9.58 -7.75 -0.94
N LEU A 743 -8.35 -7.48 -1.38
CA LEU A 743 -7.57 -6.32 -0.92
C LEU A 743 -8.24 -4.99 -1.26
N ALA A 744 -8.90 -4.91 -2.42
CA ALA A 744 -9.62 -3.73 -2.87
C ALA A 744 -11.02 -3.58 -2.23
N GLY A 745 -11.46 -4.51 -1.37
CA GLY A 745 -12.80 -4.50 -0.78
C GLY A 745 -13.94 -4.64 -1.79
N LYS A 746 -13.67 -5.22 -2.96
CA LYS A 746 -14.66 -5.47 -4.02
C LYS A 746 -15.46 -6.73 -3.69
N LYS A 747 -16.53 -6.99 -4.46
CA LYS A 747 -17.33 -8.21 -4.31
C LYS A 747 -16.48 -9.45 -4.58
N VAL A 748 -16.36 -10.30 -3.58
CA VAL A 748 -15.60 -11.57 -3.60
C VAL A 748 -16.52 -12.71 -4.01
N ASP A 749 -16.09 -13.51 -4.99
CA ASP A 749 -16.76 -14.75 -5.41
C ASP A 749 -15.77 -15.94 -5.42
N GLY A 750 -16.21 -17.11 -5.89
CA GLY A 750 -15.37 -18.31 -5.87
C GLY A 750 -14.03 -18.18 -6.62
N ARG A 751 -13.92 -17.25 -7.59
CA ARG A 751 -12.67 -17.01 -8.35
C ARG A 751 -11.57 -16.40 -7.49
N SER A 752 -11.92 -15.82 -6.35
CA SER A 752 -10.96 -15.36 -5.34
C SER A 752 -10.29 -16.53 -4.64
N ASP A 753 -11.03 -17.59 -4.29
CA ASP A 753 -10.46 -18.81 -3.69
C ASP A 753 -9.50 -19.52 -4.66
N LEU A 754 -9.81 -19.50 -5.97
CA LEU A 754 -8.95 -20.08 -7.00
C LEU A 754 -7.63 -19.31 -7.18
N TYR A 755 -7.66 -17.98 -6.99
CA TYR A 755 -6.43 -17.17 -6.95
C TYR A 755 -5.57 -17.54 -5.75
N SER A 756 -6.16 -17.59 -4.56
CA SER A 756 -5.47 -17.99 -3.33
C SER A 756 -4.90 -19.40 -3.41
N LEU A 757 -5.63 -20.32 -4.05
CA LEU A 757 -5.15 -21.67 -4.36
C LEU A 757 -3.96 -21.65 -5.33
N GLY A 758 -3.96 -20.74 -6.32
CA GLY A 758 -2.82 -20.51 -7.22
C GLY A 758 -1.57 -20.02 -6.49
N VAL A 759 -1.74 -19.08 -5.54
CA VAL A 759 -0.64 -18.60 -4.67
C VAL A 759 -0.10 -19.73 -3.79
N MET A 760 -0.99 -20.55 -3.23
CA MET A 760 -0.62 -21.73 -2.45
C MET A 760 0.16 -22.74 -3.30
N LEU A 761 -0.31 -23.04 -4.51
CA LEU A 761 0.38 -23.93 -5.45
C LEU A 761 1.77 -23.41 -5.79
N TYR A 762 1.91 -22.10 -6.08
CA TYR A 762 3.19 -21.45 -6.32
C TYR A 762 4.18 -21.73 -5.17
N GLN A 763 3.71 -21.51 -3.93
CA GLN A 763 4.54 -21.66 -2.75
C GLN A 763 4.91 -23.12 -2.45
N LEU A 764 3.97 -24.06 -2.64
CA LEU A 764 4.24 -25.49 -2.45
C LEU A 764 5.23 -26.06 -3.49
N LEU A 765 5.27 -25.46 -4.69
CA LEU A 765 6.22 -25.87 -5.74
C LEU A 765 7.62 -25.28 -5.54
N THR A 766 7.72 -24.05 -5.05
CA THR A 766 8.98 -23.27 -5.04
C THR A 766 9.56 -23.04 -3.65
N GLY A 767 8.77 -23.18 -2.58
CA GLY A 767 9.14 -22.81 -1.22
C GLY A 767 9.22 -21.30 -0.96
N VAL A 768 8.78 -20.46 -1.90
CA VAL A 768 8.75 -19.00 -1.78
C VAL A 768 7.38 -18.45 -2.16
N LEU A 769 6.99 -17.32 -1.57
CA LEU A 769 5.75 -16.62 -1.94
C LEU A 769 5.95 -15.86 -3.25
N PRO A 770 4.93 -15.75 -4.12
CA PRO A 770 5.03 -15.01 -5.38
C PRO A 770 5.25 -13.51 -5.19
N PHE A 771 4.77 -12.94 -4.08
CA PHE A 771 4.90 -11.52 -3.74
C PHE A 771 5.47 -11.33 -2.34
N ARG A 772 6.41 -10.39 -2.21
CA ARG A 772 7.03 -9.96 -0.95
C ARG A 772 7.25 -8.43 -1.00
N GLY A 773 7.05 -7.76 0.13
CA GLY A 773 7.33 -6.33 0.29
C GLY A 773 7.92 -6.07 1.68
N GLU A 774 8.68 -4.98 1.82
CA GLU A 774 9.27 -4.54 3.09
C GLU A 774 8.22 -3.87 4.00
N SER A 775 7.11 -3.44 3.42
CA SER A 775 5.94 -2.92 4.13
C SER A 775 4.64 -3.59 3.69
N MET A 776 3.62 -3.49 4.54
CA MET A 776 2.28 -4.02 4.23
C MET A 776 1.67 -3.37 2.97
N ALA A 777 1.85 -2.05 2.82
CA ALA A 777 1.35 -1.31 1.67
C ALA A 777 2.04 -1.74 0.36
N GLU A 778 3.34 -1.99 0.41
CA GLU A 778 4.11 -2.50 -0.73
C GLU A 778 3.65 -3.91 -1.14
N LEU A 779 3.47 -4.82 -0.16
CA LEU A 779 2.94 -6.16 -0.44
C LEU A 779 1.55 -6.08 -1.10
N MET A 780 0.66 -5.23 -0.59
CA MET A 780 -0.68 -5.03 -1.17
C MET A 780 -0.60 -4.46 -2.60
N TYR A 781 0.30 -3.50 -2.85
CA TYR A 781 0.52 -2.95 -4.18
C TYR A 781 0.98 -4.02 -5.18
N LYS A 782 1.95 -4.86 -4.78
CA LYS A 782 2.47 -5.96 -5.60
C LYS A 782 1.40 -7.00 -5.91
N ILE A 783 0.61 -7.38 -4.91
CA ILE A 783 -0.52 -8.30 -5.13
C ILE A 783 -1.53 -7.69 -6.11
N ALA A 784 -1.82 -6.40 -6.02
CA ALA A 784 -2.79 -5.74 -6.88
C ALA A 784 -2.30 -5.49 -8.32
N ASN A 785 -1.02 -5.17 -8.51
CA ASN A 785 -0.53 -4.59 -9.77
C ASN A 785 0.63 -5.34 -10.44
N GLU A 786 1.41 -6.16 -9.73
CA GLU A 786 2.57 -6.86 -10.30
C GLU A 786 2.25 -8.32 -10.64
N GLU A 787 2.70 -8.78 -11.80
CA GLU A 787 2.60 -10.20 -12.18
C GLU A 787 3.61 -11.05 -11.39
N ALA A 788 3.25 -12.30 -11.07
CA ALA A 788 4.14 -13.21 -10.36
C ALA A 788 5.30 -13.65 -11.25
N ALA A 789 6.50 -13.78 -10.67
CA ALA A 789 7.65 -14.36 -11.36
C ALA A 789 7.38 -15.82 -11.74
N ASP A 790 7.80 -16.28 -12.93
CA ASP A 790 7.60 -17.67 -13.36
C ASP A 790 8.20 -18.67 -12.34
N VAL A 791 7.44 -19.70 -11.95
CA VAL A 791 7.88 -20.73 -10.98
C VAL A 791 9.18 -21.41 -11.41
N ARG A 792 9.46 -21.49 -12.72
CA ARG A 792 10.69 -22.08 -13.27
C ARG A 792 11.95 -21.28 -12.94
N ILE A 793 11.82 -20.00 -12.55
CA ILE A 793 12.94 -19.18 -12.06
C ILE A 793 13.47 -19.74 -10.73
N HIS A 794 12.57 -20.24 -9.88
CA HIS A 794 12.94 -20.80 -8.58
C HIS A 794 13.16 -22.31 -8.62
N ARG A 795 12.52 -23.00 -9.56
CA ARG A 795 12.59 -24.45 -9.69
C ARG A 795 12.53 -24.86 -11.17
N SER A 796 13.70 -24.95 -11.81
CA SER A 796 13.83 -25.14 -13.26
C SER A 796 13.46 -26.54 -13.76
N ASP A 797 13.30 -27.53 -12.88
CA ASP A 797 12.81 -28.89 -13.21
C ASP A 797 11.28 -28.96 -13.42
N LEU A 798 10.55 -27.87 -13.20
CA LEU A 798 9.09 -27.83 -13.41
C LEU A 798 8.75 -27.76 -14.91
N ALA A 799 7.77 -28.56 -15.32
CA ALA A 799 7.23 -28.55 -16.66
C ALA A 799 6.56 -27.20 -17.01
N GLU A 800 6.69 -26.78 -18.26
CA GLU A 800 6.09 -25.53 -18.76
C GLU A 800 4.56 -25.52 -18.64
N ALA A 801 3.91 -26.67 -18.89
CA ALA A 801 2.47 -26.81 -18.73
C ALA A 801 2.01 -26.45 -17.31
N LEU A 802 2.75 -26.90 -16.28
CA LEU A 802 2.43 -26.58 -14.89
C LEU A 802 2.65 -25.08 -14.57
N ALA A 803 3.69 -24.46 -15.13
CA ALA A 803 3.92 -23.02 -14.97
C ALA A 803 2.78 -22.17 -15.58
N ILE A 804 2.26 -22.57 -16.74
CA ILE A 804 1.11 -21.92 -17.39
C ILE A 804 -0.14 -22.02 -16.49
N VAL A 805 -0.38 -23.18 -15.91
CA VAL A 805 -1.52 -23.40 -15.00
C VAL A 805 -1.43 -22.50 -13.77
N VAL A 806 -0.24 -22.38 -13.16
CA VAL A 806 0.02 -21.50 -12.02
C VAL A 806 -0.24 -20.03 -12.37
N ASN A 807 0.29 -19.56 -13.51
CA ASN A 807 0.13 -18.17 -13.95
C ASN A 807 -1.34 -17.84 -14.25
N LYS A 808 -2.07 -18.75 -14.90
CA LYS A 808 -3.50 -18.58 -15.19
C LYS A 808 -4.35 -18.50 -13.92
N ALA A 809 -4.04 -19.28 -12.89
CA ALA A 809 -4.74 -19.22 -11.60
C ALA A 809 -4.53 -17.86 -10.90
N MET A 810 -3.35 -17.26 -11.04
CA MET A 810 -2.98 -15.98 -10.40
C MET A 810 -3.17 -14.73 -11.27
N ALA A 811 -3.85 -14.82 -12.42
CA ALA A 811 -4.10 -13.66 -13.27
C ALA A 811 -4.86 -12.56 -12.50
N LYS A 812 -4.50 -11.28 -12.62
CA LYS A 812 -5.10 -10.24 -11.76
C LYS A 812 -6.60 -10.02 -11.98
N GLN A 813 -7.06 -10.09 -13.22
CA GLN A 813 -8.47 -9.96 -13.57
C GLN A 813 -9.20 -11.31 -13.36
N PRO A 814 -10.27 -11.38 -12.53
CA PRO A 814 -11.01 -12.62 -12.27
C PRO A 814 -11.55 -13.31 -13.54
N GLU A 815 -11.84 -12.56 -14.59
CA GLU A 815 -12.34 -13.05 -15.89
C GLU A 815 -11.26 -13.81 -16.68
N ARG A 816 -9.98 -13.54 -16.38
CA ARG A 816 -8.83 -14.22 -17.03
C ARG A 816 -8.37 -15.46 -16.27
N ARG A 817 -8.92 -15.72 -15.08
CA ARG A 817 -8.62 -16.90 -14.25
C ARG A 817 -9.46 -18.10 -14.65
N TYR A 818 -9.22 -19.23 -13.98
CA TYR A 818 -10.17 -20.33 -13.96
C TYR A 818 -11.53 -19.86 -13.43
N GLN A 819 -12.60 -20.21 -14.13
CA GLN A 819 -13.96 -19.84 -13.73
C GLN A 819 -14.57 -20.82 -12.73
N THR A 820 -14.01 -22.04 -12.65
CA THR A 820 -14.49 -23.13 -11.80
C THR A 820 -13.30 -23.91 -11.23
N GLY A 821 -13.47 -24.49 -10.04
CA GLY A 821 -12.44 -25.35 -9.46
C GLY A 821 -12.27 -26.64 -10.25
N GLY A 822 -13.33 -27.14 -10.88
CA GLY A 822 -13.27 -28.29 -11.80
C GLY A 822 -12.32 -28.05 -12.97
N ALA A 823 -12.41 -26.90 -13.65
CA ALA A 823 -11.52 -26.57 -14.76
C ALA A 823 -10.04 -26.44 -14.32
N PHE A 824 -9.79 -25.95 -13.11
CA PHE A 824 -8.44 -25.86 -12.56
C PHE A 824 -7.89 -27.27 -12.22
N SER A 825 -8.71 -28.12 -11.60
CA SER A 825 -8.38 -29.52 -11.32
C SER A 825 -8.04 -30.31 -12.59
N ASP A 826 -8.85 -30.16 -13.64
CA ASP A 826 -8.64 -30.85 -14.92
C ASP A 826 -7.30 -30.46 -15.57
N ASP A 827 -6.99 -29.16 -15.63
CA ASP A 827 -5.72 -28.67 -16.19
C ASP A 827 -4.51 -29.13 -15.35
N LEU A 828 -4.64 -29.20 -14.02
CA LEU A 828 -3.60 -29.74 -13.14
C LEU A 828 -3.34 -31.23 -13.39
N LEU A 829 -4.40 -32.03 -13.52
CA LEU A 829 -4.28 -33.47 -13.76
C LEU A 829 -3.69 -33.77 -15.14
N ARG A 830 -3.94 -32.92 -16.14
CA ARG A 830 -3.31 -33.03 -17.48
C ARG A 830 -1.80 -32.83 -17.45
N CYS A 831 -1.26 -32.15 -16.44
CA CYS A 831 0.18 -32.04 -16.26
C CYS A 831 0.82 -33.31 -15.66
N MET A 832 0.04 -34.25 -15.12
CA MET A 832 0.58 -35.45 -14.44
C MET A 832 1.35 -36.44 -15.33
N PRO A 833 0.96 -36.71 -16.59
CA PRO A 833 1.67 -37.64 -17.47
C PRO A 833 3.12 -37.24 -17.80
N GLU A 834 3.45 -35.94 -17.72
CA GLU A 834 4.80 -35.44 -18.02
C GLU A 834 5.83 -35.77 -16.92
N PHE A 835 5.39 -36.11 -15.70
CA PHE A 835 6.28 -36.45 -14.57
C PHE A 835 6.79 -37.89 -14.58
N GLU A 836 6.07 -38.82 -15.24
CA GLU A 836 6.53 -40.21 -15.37
C GLU A 836 7.65 -40.36 -16.43
N SER A 837 7.67 -39.50 -17.45
CA SER A 837 8.66 -39.51 -18.54
C SER A 837 10.07 -39.03 -18.17
N VAL A 838 10.27 -38.41 -17.00
CA VAL A 838 11.57 -37.82 -16.59
C VAL A 838 12.40 -38.76 -15.70
N THR A 839 11.86 -39.93 -15.31
CA THR A 839 12.50 -40.80 -14.31
C THR A 839 13.02 -42.13 -14.86
N PHE A 840 13.79 -42.15 -15.95
CA PHE A 840 14.68 -43.28 -16.27
C PHE A 840 15.91 -42.85 -17.07
N THR A 841 16.92 -42.35 -16.37
CA THR A 841 18.32 -42.52 -16.81
C THR A 841 19.17 -42.82 -15.58
N THR A 842 19.13 -44.09 -15.16
CA THR A 842 20.02 -44.66 -14.15
C THR A 842 21.45 -44.62 -14.69
N THR A 843 22.29 -43.68 -14.22
CA THR A 843 23.72 -43.70 -14.52
C THR A 843 24.38 -44.81 -13.71
N SER A 844 24.56 -45.96 -14.35
CA SER A 844 25.48 -47.02 -13.95
C SER A 844 26.91 -46.47 -13.90
N LYS A 845 27.62 -46.76 -12.80
CA LYS A 845 29.08 -46.64 -12.71
C LYS A 845 29.75 -47.43 -13.84
N GLN A 846 30.65 -46.80 -14.61
CA GLN A 846 31.83 -47.46 -15.18
C GLN A 846 32.93 -46.45 -15.53
N ASP A 847 34.16 -46.95 -15.40
CA ASP A 847 35.47 -46.28 -15.35
C ASP A 847 35.87 -45.36 -16.52
N PRO A 848 36.86 -44.46 -16.30
CA PRO A 848 37.45 -43.62 -17.31
C PRO A 848 38.61 -44.34 -18.02
N SER A 849 38.39 -44.83 -19.23
CA SER A 849 39.47 -45.32 -20.09
C SER A 849 39.00 -45.48 -21.54
N ALA A 850 39.89 -45.10 -22.46
CA ALA A 850 39.90 -45.39 -23.90
C ALA A 850 39.10 -44.46 -24.84
N ALA A 851 39.88 -43.54 -25.42
CA ALA A 851 40.18 -43.49 -26.85
C ALA A 851 39.09 -43.10 -27.88
N PHE A 852 39.43 -42.02 -28.56
CA PHE A 852 39.14 -41.68 -29.95
C PHE A 852 39.06 -42.87 -30.93
N GLU A 853 38.05 -42.85 -31.80
CA GLU A 853 38.08 -43.19 -33.24
C GLU A 853 36.81 -42.58 -33.88
N LYS A 854 36.87 -41.45 -34.61
CA LYS A 854 37.15 -41.24 -36.05
C LYS A 854 36.26 -41.99 -37.04
N THR A 855 35.41 -41.25 -37.76
CA THR A 855 35.45 -41.00 -39.23
C THR A 855 34.27 -40.06 -39.59
N ASP A 856 34.50 -38.81 -40.04
CA ASP A 856 34.93 -38.33 -41.39
C ASP A 856 33.88 -38.57 -42.48
N ALA A 857 33.52 -37.66 -43.40
CA ALA A 857 33.83 -36.24 -43.66
C ALA A 857 32.81 -35.75 -44.74
N PHE A 858 32.56 -34.45 -45.02
CA PHE A 858 33.28 -33.52 -45.92
C PHE A 858 32.27 -32.34 -46.15
N GLN A 859 32.55 -31.06 -46.41
CA GLN A 859 33.75 -30.23 -46.61
C GLN A 859 33.25 -28.77 -46.70
N ARG A 860 34.01 -27.78 -46.20
CA ARG A 860 34.07 -26.42 -46.76
C ARG A 860 35.30 -25.70 -46.19
N SER A 861 36.19 -25.28 -47.07
CA SER A 861 37.44 -24.58 -46.77
C SER A 861 37.32 -23.06 -47.00
N ASP A 862 37.80 -22.30 -46.00
CA ASP A 862 38.74 -21.16 -46.04
C ASP A 862 38.36 -19.83 -46.74
N THR A 863 38.72 -18.63 -46.24
CA THR A 863 39.59 -18.22 -45.11
C THR A 863 39.40 -16.72 -44.70
N GLN A 864 39.66 -16.46 -43.41
CA GLN A 864 40.41 -15.33 -42.78
C GLN A 864 39.91 -13.86 -42.74
N SER A 865 39.75 -13.35 -41.50
CA SER A 865 40.68 -12.46 -40.75
C SER A 865 40.01 -11.98 -39.44
N ALA A 866 40.63 -11.63 -38.32
CA ALA A 866 41.93 -11.84 -37.67
C ALA A 866 41.74 -11.31 -36.23
N THR A 867 42.00 -12.10 -35.19
CA THR A 867 42.08 -11.63 -33.79
C THR A 867 43.10 -12.46 -33.02
N SER A 868 44.13 -11.78 -32.48
CA SER A 868 44.69 -11.95 -31.12
C SER A 868 46.15 -11.50 -31.09
N PHE A 869 46.54 -10.67 -30.12
CA PHE A 869 47.79 -10.86 -29.37
C PHE A 869 47.70 -10.20 -27.99
N GLU A 870 48.46 -10.77 -27.06
CA GLU A 870 48.32 -10.79 -25.60
C GLU A 870 48.89 -9.58 -24.83
N ALA A 871 48.53 -9.59 -23.54
CA ALA A 871 49.05 -8.92 -22.35
C ALA A 871 50.46 -8.27 -22.34
N THR A 872 50.59 -7.15 -21.62
CA THR A 872 51.76 -6.79 -20.79
C THR A 872 51.36 -5.79 -19.66
N GLN A 873 52.03 -5.93 -18.51
CA GLN A 873 51.98 -5.19 -17.24
C GLN A 873 52.16 -3.65 -17.34
N ILE A 874 51.85 -2.90 -16.25
CA ILE A 874 52.79 -1.97 -15.55
C ILE A 874 52.15 -1.23 -14.34
N SER A 875 52.89 -1.27 -13.23
CA SER A 875 53.16 -0.30 -12.15
C SER A 875 52.08 0.21 -11.15
N ARG A 876 52.38 -0.08 -9.88
CA ARG A 876 52.00 0.67 -8.67
C ARG A 876 53.15 1.60 -8.24
N GLY A 877 52.79 2.77 -7.72
CA GLY A 877 53.50 3.48 -6.66
C GLY A 877 53.51 5.01 -6.82
N PRO A 878 53.81 5.80 -5.75
CA PRO A 878 53.92 5.44 -4.33
C PRO A 878 53.09 6.34 -3.38
N ASP A 879 53.04 5.89 -2.12
CA ASP A 879 52.61 6.61 -0.93
C ASP A 879 53.47 7.84 -0.62
N ILE A 880 52.84 8.87 -0.02
CA ILE A 880 53.48 9.83 0.88
C ILE A 880 52.54 10.05 2.08
N GLU A 881 53.04 9.73 3.29
CA GLU A 881 52.52 10.21 4.58
C GLU A 881 52.89 11.68 4.79
N ILE A 882 51.91 12.50 5.21
CA ILE A 882 51.79 13.23 6.51
C ILE A 882 50.35 13.76 6.61
#